data_AF-A0A7C3V1C2-F1
#
_entry.id   AF-A0A7C3V1C2-F1
#
_cell.length_a   1.000
_cell.length_b   1.000
_cell.length_c   1.000
_cell.angle_alpha   90.00
_cell.angle_beta   90.00
_cell.angle_gamma   90.00
#
_symmetry.space_group_name_H-M   'P 1'
#
loop_
_entity.id
_entity.type
_entity.pdbx_description
1 polymer ?
#
loop_
_entity_poly.entity_id
_entity_poly.type
_entity_poly.pdbx_seq_one_letter_code
_entity_poly.pdbx_strand_id
1 'polypeptide(L)'
;MKRMEKTEIPKEWDLGTDPRYRRQNMERAMRGKIERGLVELITNSDDSYRDLEDKGNQTSGKIRIEIERRKKGQPTIVIVRDRAGGMNRKEMFEKLGTLGRRTSGFEEGKARRGLHGRGAKDVAAFGTVYFESIKDGEYNCLKIPPSLMCQFTEPYPIKVNDKIRQKLGIPRGNGTVVTIEVQPRFKVPQHETLLKDFSRYYSLRDLFSNPNREIVIVNLNNKREDRLIYKYPDGEIVFDSEFTIPNYPDAKAHLVIYKHKTSFEQEPLPYREGILIKSAASIHDCTYFGLESEPLAWMFSGQVQCDYIDTLIREYDDREEKNPDSPGHPTNNPIRLLDPFRDGLIDDHPFVQALYNKCREILQEFIEELKENEENAKRAVTNESLEKKLDVLSKEVSKLFEEKLIELEEEVTPDQIDDGIINERPLGLHIIPPDEQPIIVNQPKTFSIIIKHFDKLDKSLPIEVLSSDPDSIKVRTSPVFLKKISDDEKVGRTTFTVVGNEVGDEAFIEAHYGRYNNLVLVKVIDTLPPDFLPEGLSFDKPSYNLIINKEKTITLWLKTNSEVESYFVAEITSDHPDIVVKGGGKCQLRETGIPGIFRGQLRITGRQLQAKGILTARIKDFEPAKTSILVLEREKPKGEIKLKFKPVEEDFGPVRYKWDKENPYLLLIGAKHYSIRRYLGEPNEQGYPGLNSSLYYAVLAEVIAEALAFTILEKQFKKEGQDGMLDYASTDAYYHKNFSEFLKISHKILIEEPKIG
;
A
#
# COMPACT_ATOMS: atom_id res chain seq x y z
N MET A 1 -43.39 23.26 -41.16
CA MET A 1 -42.91 22.00 -40.55
C MET A 1 -42.48 21.05 -41.66
N LYS A 2 -41.17 20.93 -41.92
CA LYS A 2 -40.65 19.87 -42.81
C LYS A 2 -40.78 18.54 -42.06
N ARG A 3 -41.42 17.55 -42.69
CA ARG A 3 -41.48 16.16 -42.23
C ARG A 3 -40.04 15.68 -41.97
N MET A 4 -39.76 15.27 -40.74
CA MET A 4 -38.59 14.43 -40.47
C MET A 4 -38.82 13.10 -41.18
N GLU A 5 -37.97 12.79 -42.15
CA GLU A 5 -37.88 11.45 -42.73
C GLU A 5 -37.56 10.46 -41.61
N LYS A 6 -38.36 9.40 -41.51
CA LYS A 6 -38.05 8.26 -40.64
C LYS A 6 -36.74 7.67 -41.14
N THR A 7 -35.65 7.97 -40.44
CA THR A 7 -34.35 7.38 -40.68
C THR A 7 -34.49 5.89 -40.36
N GLU A 8 -34.44 5.03 -41.39
CA GLU A 8 -34.41 3.58 -41.19
C GLU A 8 -33.11 3.23 -40.45
N ILE A 9 -33.24 2.80 -39.20
CA ILE A 9 -32.11 2.28 -38.43
C ILE A 9 -31.71 0.94 -39.06
N PRO A 10 -30.44 0.76 -39.45
CA PRO A 10 -30.00 -0.49 -40.07
C PRO A 10 -30.15 -1.66 -39.09
N LYS A 11 -30.43 -2.86 -39.62
CA LYS A 11 -30.57 -4.10 -38.82
C LYS A 11 -29.26 -4.54 -38.16
N GLU A 12 -28.13 -4.18 -38.77
CA GLU A 12 -26.78 -4.44 -38.29
C GLU A 12 -25.97 -3.15 -38.43
N TRP A 13 -25.16 -2.82 -37.41
CA TRP A 13 -24.26 -1.66 -37.45
C TRP A 13 -23.04 -1.90 -36.56
N ASP A 14 -21.92 -1.31 -36.94
CA ASP A 14 -20.73 -1.29 -36.09
C ASP A 14 -20.91 -0.29 -34.94
N LEU A 15 -20.52 -0.69 -33.74
CA LEU A 15 -20.39 0.21 -32.61
C LEU A 15 -19.28 1.23 -32.89
N GLY A 16 -19.68 2.42 -33.34
CA GLY A 16 -18.76 3.54 -33.49
C GLY A 16 -18.14 3.94 -32.15
N THR A 17 -16.88 4.37 -32.19
CA THR A 17 -16.20 4.91 -31.00
C THR A 17 -16.44 6.41 -30.87
N ASP A 18 -17.02 6.84 -29.75
CA ASP A 18 -17.22 8.26 -29.45
C ASP A 18 -15.86 9.01 -29.26
N PRO A 19 -15.73 10.29 -29.68
CA PRO A 19 -14.54 11.09 -29.44
C PRO A 19 -14.08 11.13 -27.97
N ARG A 20 -15.02 11.09 -27.02
CA ARG A 20 -14.73 11.02 -25.58
C ARG A 20 -13.97 9.74 -25.22
N TYR A 21 -14.41 8.59 -25.73
CA TYR A 21 -13.76 7.30 -25.47
C TYR A 21 -12.34 7.29 -26.03
N ARG A 22 -12.15 7.77 -27.27
CA ARG A 22 -10.82 7.89 -27.88
C ARG A 22 -9.90 8.77 -27.04
N ARG A 23 -10.38 9.94 -26.60
CA ARG A 23 -9.61 10.85 -25.74
C ARG A 23 -9.21 10.22 -24.40
N GLN A 24 -10.13 9.53 -23.74
CA GLN A 24 -9.86 8.85 -22.48
C GLN A 24 -8.76 7.79 -22.62
N ASN A 25 -8.77 7.02 -23.72
CA ASN A 25 -7.72 6.04 -23.99
C ASN A 25 -6.35 6.68 -24.22
N MET A 26 -6.27 7.77 -24.98
CA MET A 26 -5.00 8.49 -25.15
C MET A 26 -4.49 9.07 -23.83
N GLU A 27 -5.36 9.67 -23.02
CA GLU A 27 -5.01 10.20 -21.70
C GLU A 27 -4.53 9.09 -20.75
N ARG A 28 -5.14 7.90 -20.80
CA ARG A 28 -4.69 6.71 -20.04
C ARG A 28 -3.32 6.21 -20.50
N ALA A 29 -3.06 6.15 -21.81
CA ALA A 29 -1.77 5.74 -22.35
C ALA A 29 -0.65 6.72 -21.94
N MET A 30 -0.92 8.03 -22.02
CA MET A 30 0.05 9.08 -21.73
C MET A 30 0.20 9.40 -20.23
N ARG A 31 -0.79 9.09 -19.40
CA ARG A 31 -0.82 9.34 -17.94
C ARG A 31 -0.49 10.78 -17.52
N GLY A 32 -0.73 11.74 -18.42
CA GLY A 32 -0.35 13.14 -18.21
C GLY A 32 1.16 13.40 -18.12
N LYS A 33 2.03 12.43 -18.46
CA LYS A 33 3.49 12.54 -18.42
C LYS A 33 4.06 12.73 -19.83
N ILE A 34 4.52 13.95 -20.15
CA ILE A 34 5.03 14.30 -21.49
C ILE A 34 6.19 13.40 -21.95
N GLU A 35 6.96 12.86 -21.01
CA GLU A 35 8.04 11.91 -21.24
C GLU A 35 7.55 10.67 -22.02
N ARG A 36 6.32 10.20 -21.78
CA ARG A 36 5.73 9.11 -22.57
C ARG A 36 5.54 9.52 -24.02
N GLY A 37 5.06 10.74 -24.28
CA GLY A 37 4.96 11.27 -25.63
C GLY A 37 6.32 11.44 -26.31
N LEU A 38 7.35 11.85 -25.56
CA LEU A 38 8.71 11.93 -26.07
C LEU A 38 9.26 10.55 -26.46
N VAL A 39 9.04 9.51 -25.64
CA VAL A 39 9.40 8.12 -25.98
C VAL A 39 8.78 7.72 -27.32
N GLU A 40 7.49 8.00 -27.54
CA GLU A 40 6.82 7.68 -28.81
C GLU A 40 7.46 8.43 -30.00
N LEU A 41 7.71 9.72 -29.87
CA LEU A 41 8.23 10.51 -31.00
C LEU A 41 9.69 10.20 -31.30
N ILE A 42 10.52 9.95 -30.27
CA ILE A 42 11.93 9.58 -30.42
C ILE A 42 12.04 8.19 -31.08
N THR A 43 11.22 7.23 -30.65
CA THR A 43 11.26 5.87 -31.22
C THR A 43 10.75 5.83 -32.65
N ASN A 44 9.70 6.59 -32.99
CA ASN A 44 9.28 6.75 -34.39
C ASN A 44 10.37 7.40 -35.27
N SER A 45 11.12 8.36 -34.71
CA SER A 45 12.25 8.97 -35.40
C SER A 45 13.37 7.95 -35.63
N ASP A 46 13.69 7.15 -34.61
CA ASP A 46 14.70 6.08 -34.70
C ASP A 46 14.31 5.00 -35.71
N ASP A 47 13.06 4.53 -35.68
CA ASP A 47 12.52 3.57 -36.66
C ASP A 47 12.66 4.11 -38.10
N SER A 48 12.44 5.41 -38.31
CA SER A 48 12.63 6.03 -39.63
C SER A 48 14.10 6.11 -40.05
N TYR A 49 15.06 6.22 -39.12
CA TYR A 49 16.48 6.11 -39.44
C TYR A 49 16.89 4.66 -39.74
N ARG A 50 16.38 3.70 -38.96
CA ARG A 50 16.60 2.26 -39.24
C ARG A 50 16.09 1.86 -40.62
N ASP A 51 14.95 2.40 -41.06
CA ASP A 51 14.44 2.19 -42.43
C ASP A 51 15.42 2.68 -43.53
N LEU A 52 16.22 3.71 -43.25
CA LEU A 52 17.24 4.19 -44.18
C LEU A 52 18.49 3.30 -44.11
N GLU A 53 18.89 2.88 -42.92
CA GLU A 53 20.02 1.98 -42.70
C GLU A 53 19.80 0.61 -43.34
N ASP A 54 18.59 0.05 -43.21
CA ASP A 54 18.18 -1.22 -43.83
C ASP A 54 18.20 -1.14 -45.37
N LYS A 55 18.07 0.07 -45.94
CA LYS A 55 18.22 0.33 -47.38
C LYS A 55 19.67 0.56 -47.80
N GLY A 56 20.63 0.43 -46.88
CA GLY A 56 22.05 0.61 -47.10
C GLY A 56 22.52 2.07 -47.04
N ASN A 57 21.68 3.02 -46.59
CA ASN A 57 22.11 4.41 -46.48
C ASN A 57 23.00 4.58 -45.25
N GLN A 58 24.20 5.15 -45.44
CA GLN A 58 25.06 5.56 -44.34
C GLN A 58 24.51 6.86 -43.73
N THR A 59 23.76 6.74 -42.64
CA THR A 59 23.20 7.90 -41.93
C THR A 59 23.53 7.84 -40.44
N SER A 60 23.79 9.00 -39.85
CA SER A 60 23.83 9.15 -38.38
C SER A 60 22.49 9.77 -37.95
N GLY A 61 21.75 9.10 -37.08
CA GLY A 61 20.42 9.55 -36.69
C GLY A 61 20.49 10.76 -35.76
N LYS A 62 20.00 11.93 -36.21
CA LYS A 62 19.91 13.13 -35.38
C LYS A 62 18.47 13.38 -34.98
N ILE A 63 18.19 13.42 -33.67
CA ILE A 63 16.87 13.67 -33.10
C ILE A 63 16.99 14.85 -32.13
N ARG A 64 16.21 15.89 -32.36
CA ARG A 64 16.28 17.13 -31.57
C ARG A 64 14.95 17.38 -30.87
N ILE A 65 15.00 17.51 -29.55
CA ILE A 65 13.86 17.80 -28.67
C ILE A 65 13.99 19.25 -28.23
N GLU A 66 13.01 20.09 -28.54
CA GLU A 66 13.04 21.51 -28.23
C GLU A 66 11.83 21.90 -27.39
N ILE A 67 12.03 22.67 -26.33
CA ILE A 67 10.97 23.05 -25.39
C ILE A 67 10.95 24.57 -25.24
N GLU A 68 9.83 25.20 -25.59
CA GLU A 68 9.53 26.61 -25.35
C GLU A 68 8.46 26.73 -24.26
N ARG A 69 8.87 27.14 -23.05
CA ARG A 69 7.94 27.42 -21.95
C ARG A 69 7.34 28.81 -22.14
N ARG A 70 6.01 28.87 -22.22
CA ARG A 70 5.26 30.13 -22.36
C ARG A 70 4.72 30.62 -21.02
N LYS A 71 4.17 31.83 -21.01
CA LYS A 71 3.63 32.47 -19.79
C LYS A 71 2.49 31.61 -19.19
N LYS A 72 2.25 31.78 -17.88
CA LYS A 72 1.19 31.06 -17.15
C LYS A 72 -0.15 31.15 -17.90
N GLY A 73 -0.78 30.00 -18.13
CA GLY A 73 -2.04 29.88 -18.87
C GLY A 73 -1.90 29.73 -20.39
N GLN A 74 -0.70 29.91 -20.96
CA GLN A 74 -0.43 29.60 -22.37
C GLN A 74 0.15 28.18 -22.52
N PRO A 75 -0.13 27.48 -23.64
CA PRO A 75 0.46 26.19 -23.91
C PRO A 75 1.99 26.24 -23.97
N THR A 76 2.65 25.25 -23.37
CA THR A 76 4.10 25.02 -23.59
C THR A 76 4.28 24.34 -24.93
N ILE A 77 5.27 24.74 -25.72
CA ILE A 77 5.54 24.10 -27.01
C ILE A 77 6.65 23.07 -26.83
N VAL A 78 6.38 21.84 -27.25
CA VAL A 78 7.36 20.75 -27.31
C VAL A 78 7.51 20.34 -28.77
N ILE A 79 8.73 20.33 -29.28
CA ILE A 79 9.04 20.04 -30.68
C ILE A 79 10.00 18.86 -30.72
N VAL A 80 9.71 17.85 -31.54
CA VAL A 80 10.65 16.76 -31.85
C VAL A 80 10.95 16.80 -33.34
N ARG A 81 12.22 16.87 -33.71
CA ARG A 81 12.68 16.96 -35.10
C ARG A 81 13.62 15.83 -35.43
N ASP A 82 13.43 15.26 -36.61
CA ASP A 82 14.37 14.34 -37.25
C ASP A 82 14.72 14.80 -38.68
N ARG A 83 15.72 14.14 -39.27
CA ARG A 83 16.14 14.30 -40.67
C ARG A 83 16.17 12.95 -41.36
N ALA A 84 15.22 12.09 -41.01
CA ALA A 84 15.12 10.72 -41.51
C ALA A 84 14.32 10.68 -42.83
N GLY A 85 13.51 9.65 -43.04
CA GLY A 85 12.85 9.38 -44.32
C GLY A 85 11.75 10.38 -44.72
N GLY A 86 11.16 11.07 -43.75
CA GLY A 86 9.99 11.92 -43.96
C GLY A 86 8.74 11.15 -44.41
N MET A 87 7.64 11.87 -44.60
CA MET A 87 6.36 11.33 -45.08
C MET A 87 5.75 12.24 -46.15
N ASN A 88 5.27 11.64 -47.23
CA ASN A 88 4.39 12.33 -48.17
C ASN A 88 2.95 12.39 -47.65
N ARG A 89 2.06 13.10 -48.35
CA ARG A 89 0.67 13.29 -47.92
C ARG A 89 -0.11 11.98 -47.72
N LYS A 90 0.08 11.02 -48.64
CA LYS A 90 -0.59 9.72 -48.59
C LYS A 90 -0.11 8.92 -47.38
N GLU A 91 1.20 8.86 -47.18
CA GLU A 91 1.80 8.19 -46.02
C GLU A 91 1.33 8.82 -44.70
N MET A 92 1.25 10.16 -44.60
CA MET A 92 0.67 10.80 -43.41
C MET A 92 -0.78 10.40 -43.19
N PHE A 93 -1.60 10.38 -44.25
CA PHE A 93 -3.00 9.98 -44.12
C PHE A 93 -3.14 8.52 -43.65
N GLU A 94 -2.36 7.61 -44.22
CA GLU A 94 -2.40 6.19 -43.87
C GLU A 94 -1.84 5.92 -42.47
N LYS A 95 -0.67 6.48 -42.14
CA LYS A 95 0.02 6.26 -40.87
C LYS A 95 -0.60 7.05 -39.71
N LEU A 96 -1.04 8.29 -39.95
CA LEU A 96 -1.51 9.21 -38.90
C LEU A 96 -3.03 9.45 -38.90
N GLY A 97 -3.73 9.22 -40.02
CA GLY A 97 -5.15 9.55 -40.17
C GLY A 97 -6.14 8.51 -39.60
N THR A 98 -5.72 7.27 -39.34
CA THR A 98 -6.59 6.21 -38.79
C THR A 98 -6.03 5.66 -37.48
N LEU A 99 -6.82 5.64 -36.40
CA LEU A 99 -6.41 5.07 -35.11
C LEU A 99 -6.43 3.53 -35.16
N GLY A 100 -5.43 2.88 -34.55
CA GLY A 100 -5.43 1.44 -34.32
C GLY A 100 -4.94 0.55 -35.46
N ARG A 101 -4.64 1.09 -36.66
CA ARG A 101 -4.04 0.30 -37.75
C ARG A 101 -2.54 0.05 -37.52
N ARG A 102 -2.12 -1.20 -37.67
CA ARG A 102 -0.71 -1.62 -37.76
C ARG A 102 -0.13 -1.06 -39.06
N THR A 103 0.88 -0.19 -38.95
CA THR A 103 1.47 0.57 -40.08
C THR A 103 2.98 0.79 -39.94
N SER A 104 3.61 0.10 -38.98
CA SER A 104 5.03 0.26 -38.65
C SER A 104 5.93 -0.70 -39.42
N GLY A 105 5.35 -1.69 -40.11
CA GLY A 105 6.09 -2.80 -40.71
C GLY A 105 6.51 -3.88 -39.71
N PHE A 106 6.13 -3.75 -38.44
CA PHE A 106 6.33 -4.81 -37.44
C PHE A 106 5.56 -6.07 -37.81
N GLU A 107 4.34 -5.89 -38.33
CA GLU A 107 3.49 -6.93 -38.91
C GLU A 107 4.17 -7.68 -40.08
N GLU A 108 5.09 -7.03 -40.78
CA GLU A 108 5.88 -7.61 -41.88
C GLU A 108 7.18 -8.28 -41.38
N GLY A 109 7.33 -8.44 -40.06
CA GLY A 109 8.50 -9.09 -39.44
C GLY A 109 9.72 -8.18 -39.25
N LYS A 110 9.60 -6.87 -39.49
CA LYS A 110 10.71 -5.93 -39.26
C LYS A 110 10.93 -5.70 -37.77
N ALA A 111 12.19 -5.64 -37.36
CA ALA A 111 12.58 -5.27 -36.00
C ALA A 111 12.29 -3.78 -35.76
N ARG A 112 11.09 -3.49 -35.25
CA ARG A 112 10.54 -2.13 -35.05
C ARG A 112 9.82 -2.04 -33.71
N ARG A 113 9.79 -0.83 -33.14
CA ARG A 113 9.13 -0.59 -31.87
C ARG A 113 7.66 -0.20 -31.98
N GLY A 114 7.21 0.23 -33.16
CA GLY A 114 5.84 0.66 -33.42
C GLY A 114 4.79 -0.47 -33.36
N LEU A 115 4.59 -1.11 -32.22
CA LEU A 115 3.78 -2.34 -32.09
C LEU A 115 2.27 -2.12 -32.27
N HIS A 116 1.76 -0.90 -32.08
CA HIS A 116 0.31 -0.67 -31.94
C HIS A 116 -0.30 0.40 -32.85
N GLY A 117 0.47 1.08 -33.72
CA GLY A 117 -0.08 2.13 -34.59
C GLY A 117 -0.79 3.31 -33.89
N ARG A 118 -0.62 3.42 -32.56
CA ARG A 118 -1.30 4.37 -31.66
C ARG A 118 -0.40 5.51 -31.18
N GLY A 119 0.89 5.22 -30.97
CA GLY A 119 1.82 6.06 -30.20
C GLY A 119 1.94 7.53 -30.61
N ALA A 120 2.20 7.79 -31.89
CA ALA A 120 2.35 9.16 -32.38
C ALA A 120 1.05 9.98 -32.26
N LYS A 121 -0.11 9.33 -32.27
CA LYS A 121 -1.42 10.00 -32.19
C LYS A 121 -1.82 10.27 -30.75
N ASP A 122 -1.46 9.38 -29.83
CA ASP A 122 -1.78 9.48 -28.40
C ASP A 122 -1.18 10.75 -27.77
N VAL A 123 -0.12 11.31 -28.36
CA VAL A 123 0.46 12.60 -27.91
C VAL A 123 -0.52 13.77 -28.05
N ALA A 124 -1.59 13.62 -28.85
CA ALA A 124 -2.70 14.58 -28.90
C ALA A 124 -3.51 14.65 -27.60
N ALA A 125 -3.28 13.73 -26.64
CA ALA A 125 -3.78 13.86 -25.27
C ALA A 125 -3.29 15.15 -24.59
N PHE A 126 -2.07 15.59 -24.91
CA PHE A 126 -1.45 16.77 -24.31
C PHE A 126 -2.00 18.09 -24.88
N GLY A 127 -2.51 18.08 -26.10
CA GLY A 127 -3.00 19.25 -26.81
C GLY A 127 -2.98 19.07 -28.33
N THR A 128 -3.05 20.17 -29.07
CA THR A 128 -2.99 20.11 -30.54
C THR A 128 -1.59 19.72 -30.99
N VAL A 129 -1.51 18.77 -31.92
CA VAL A 129 -0.25 18.29 -32.50
C VAL A 129 -0.19 18.64 -33.97
N TYR A 130 0.98 19.05 -34.45
CA TYR A 130 1.25 19.29 -35.86
C TYR A 130 2.37 18.36 -36.30
N PHE A 131 2.12 17.57 -37.34
CA PHE A 131 3.11 16.76 -38.03
C PHE A 131 3.46 17.47 -39.34
N GLU A 132 4.61 18.13 -39.36
CA GLU A 132 5.18 18.78 -40.53
C GLU A 132 6.28 17.88 -41.11
N SER A 133 6.18 17.47 -42.37
CA SER A 133 7.20 16.61 -42.98
C SER A 133 7.59 17.08 -44.37
N ILE A 134 8.87 16.90 -44.70
CA ILE A 134 9.41 17.06 -46.05
C ILE A 134 9.80 15.68 -46.56
N LYS A 135 9.27 15.31 -47.74
CA LYS A 135 9.69 14.12 -48.48
C LYS A 135 9.76 14.41 -49.96
N ASP A 136 10.91 14.10 -50.57
CA ASP A 136 11.14 14.19 -52.02
C ASP A 136 10.82 15.57 -52.61
N GLY A 137 11.09 16.63 -51.83
CA GLY A 137 10.87 18.02 -52.24
C GLY A 137 9.44 18.54 -52.00
N GLU A 138 8.55 17.75 -51.40
CA GLU A 138 7.21 18.17 -51.01
C GLU A 138 7.10 18.36 -49.49
N TYR A 139 6.39 19.41 -49.09
CA TYR A 139 6.01 19.72 -47.72
C TYR A 139 4.53 19.41 -47.50
N ASN A 140 4.27 18.75 -46.38
CA ASN A 140 2.92 18.44 -45.91
C ASN A 140 2.82 18.72 -44.41
N CYS A 141 1.66 19.18 -43.96
CA CYS A 141 1.38 19.42 -42.54
C CYS A 141 0.00 18.89 -42.16
N LEU A 142 -0.01 17.95 -41.21
CA LEU A 142 -1.21 17.37 -40.64
C LEU A 142 -1.40 17.89 -39.21
N LYS A 143 -2.54 18.55 -38.96
CA LYS A 143 -2.97 18.98 -37.64
C LYS A 143 -3.86 17.91 -37.02
N ILE A 144 -3.53 17.49 -35.80
CA ILE A 144 -4.29 16.54 -34.99
C ILE A 144 -4.67 17.24 -33.68
N PRO A 145 -5.91 17.78 -33.57
CA PRO A 145 -6.41 18.32 -32.32
C PRO A 145 -6.81 17.21 -31.33
N PRO A 146 -7.02 17.51 -30.04
CA PRO A 146 -7.53 16.53 -29.07
C PRO A 146 -8.89 15.91 -29.42
N SER A 147 -9.67 16.54 -30.31
CA SER A 147 -10.91 15.97 -30.86
C SER A 147 -10.68 14.87 -31.91
N LEU A 148 -9.44 14.71 -32.36
CA LEU A 148 -9.01 13.77 -33.41
C LEU A 148 -9.66 14.03 -34.78
N MET A 149 -10.24 15.21 -34.96
CA MET A 149 -10.63 15.73 -36.27
C MET A 149 -9.38 16.21 -37.01
N CYS A 150 -8.71 15.25 -37.66
CA CYS A 150 -7.45 15.51 -38.36
C CYS A 150 -7.69 16.39 -39.60
N GLN A 151 -6.79 17.34 -39.84
CA GLN A 151 -6.88 18.25 -40.98
C GLN A 151 -5.50 18.52 -41.55
N PHE A 152 -5.34 18.36 -42.87
CA PHE A 152 -4.18 18.93 -43.56
C PHE A 152 -4.33 20.44 -43.61
N THR A 153 -3.30 21.18 -43.18
CA THR A 153 -3.36 22.65 -43.16
C THR A 153 -3.45 23.25 -44.55
N GLU A 154 -3.04 22.49 -45.57
CA GLU A 154 -3.02 22.88 -46.97
C GLU A 154 -3.85 21.89 -47.82
N PRO A 155 -4.57 22.36 -48.85
CA PRO A 155 -5.45 21.52 -49.67
C PRO A 155 -4.70 20.49 -50.53
N TYR A 156 -3.43 20.74 -50.87
CA TYR A 156 -2.56 19.86 -51.65
C TYR A 156 -1.11 19.90 -51.12
N PRO A 157 -0.23 18.92 -51.46
CA PRO A 157 1.19 18.98 -51.14
C PRO A 157 1.83 20.26 -51.69
N ILE A 158 2.65 20.93 -50.89
CA ILE A 158 3.32 22.17 -51.31
C ILE A 158 4.77 21.88 -51.66
N LYS A 159 5.27 22.42 -52.77
CA LYS A 159 6.70 22.33 -53.10
C LYS A 159 7.54 23.04 -52.02
N VAL A 160 8.54 22.35 -51.49
CA VAL A 160 9.40 22.89 -50.44
C VAL A 160 10.20 24.08 -50.97
N ASN A 161 10.31 25.13 -50.14
CA ASN A 161 11.15 26.31 -50.41
C ASN A 161 12.07 26.58 -49.21
N ASP A 162 13.02 27.51 -49.38
CA ASP A 162 14.02 27.81 -48.35
C ASP A 162 13.40 28.32 -47.04
N LYS A 163 12.28 29.06 -47.12
CA LYS A 163 11.56 29.53 -45.93
C LYS A 163 10.99 28.35 -45.12
N ILE A 164 10.42 27.35 -45.79
CA ILE A 164 9.93 26.12 -45.14
C ILE A 164 11.10 25.34 -44.52
N ARG A 165 12.21 25.17 -45.27
CA ARG A 165 13.40 24.47 -44.74
C ARG A 165 13.98 25.15 -43.51
N GLN A 166 14.07 26.48 -43.53
CA GLN A 166 14.55 27.27 -42.40
C GLN A 166 13.61 27.15 -41.19
N LYS A 167 12.28 27.23 -41.41
CA LYS A 167 11.28 27.06 -40.35
C LYS A 167 11.38 25.67 -39.70
N LEU A 168 11.53 24.62 -40.50
CA LEU A 168 11.57 23.24 -40.01
C LEU A 168 12.96 22.82 -39.51
N GLY A 169 14.02 23.58 -39.77
CA GLY A 169 15.38 23.19 -39.41
C GLY A 169 15.90 21.98 -40.20
N ILE A 170 15.34 21.77 -41.40
CA ILE A 170 15.68 20.67 -42.33
C ILE A 170 16.35 21.32 -43.57
N PRO A 171 17.65 21.66 -43.49
CA PRO A 171 18.32 22.43 -44.53
C PRO A 171 18.44 21.66 -45.85
N ARG A 172 18.50 20.32 -45.80
CA ARG A 172 18.58 19.43 -46.96
C ARG A 172 17.89 18.10 -46.66
N GLY A 173 17.54 17.38 -47.72
CA GLY A 173 16.92 16.05 -47.62
C GLY A 173 15.48 16.10 -47.08
N ASN A 174 15.09 14.95 -46.55
CA ASN A 174 13.79 14.67 -45.96
C ASN A 174 13.85 14.81 -44.42
N GLY A 175 12.70 14.78 -43.77
CA GLY A 175 12.61 14.77 -42.31
C GLY A 175 11.24 15.18 -41.80
N THR A 176 10.99 14.93 -40.51
CA THR A 176 9.73 15.27 -39.85
C THR A 176 9.96 16.15 -38.64
N VAL A 177 9.04 17.09 -38.41
CA VAL A 177 8.94 17.96 -37.25
C VAL A 177 7.58 17.76 -36.63
N VAL A 178 7.55 17.34 -35.37
CA VAL A 178 6.33 17.16 -34.60
C VAL A 178 6.28 18.24 -33.53
N THR A 179 5.25 19.08 -33.58
CA THR A 179 5.02 20.17 -32.61
C THR A 179 3.79 19.86 -31.77
N ILE A 180 3.94 19.82 -30.45
CA ILE A 180 2.86 19.64 -29.48
C ILE A 180 2.63 20.97 -28.75
N GLU A 181 1.41 21.49 -28.82
CA GLU A 181 0.93 22.59 -27.98
C GLU A 181 0.42 22.03 -26.65
N VAL A 182 1.32 21.78 -25.70
CA VAL A 182 1.01 21.16 -24.40
C VAL A 182 0.15 22.09 -23.55
N GLN A 183 -1.08 21.69 -23.28
CA GLN A 183 -2.04 22.48 -22.51
C GLN A 183 -1.53 22.76 -21.07
N PRO A 184 -1.84 23.92 -20.48
CA PRO A 184 -1.35 24.31 -19.14
C PRO A 184 -1.67 23.34 -18.00
N ARG A 185 -2.65 22.45 -18.17
CA ARG A 185 -3.00 21.42 -17.19
C ARG A 185 -1.95 20.31 -17.06
N PHE A 186 -1.07 20.15 -18.04
CA PHE A 186 -0.02 19.15 -18.02
C PHE A 186 1.31 19.77 -17.59
N LYS A 187 2.05 19.04 -16.75
CA LYS A 187 3.38 19.45 -16.31
C LYS A 187 4.41 19.01 -17.34
N VAL A 188 5.22 19.95 -17.80
CA VAL A 188 6.44 19.67 -18.58
C VAL A 188 7.62 19.78 -17.62
N PRO A 189 8.41 18.69 -17.39
CA PRO A 189 9.56 18.72 -16.49
C PRO A 189 10.57 19.79 -16.89
N GLN A 190 11.38 20.27 -15.95
CA GLN A 190 12.41 21.26 -16.22
C GLN A 190 13.55 20.67 -17.05
N HIS A 191 14.34 21.52 -17.69
CA HIS A 191 15.44 21.09 -18.56
C HIS A 191 16.44 20.19 -17.81
N GLU A 192 16.81 20.58 -16.60
CA GLU A 192 17.73 19.84 -15.72
C GLU A 192 17.14 18.48 -15.32
N THR A 193 15.83 18.43 -15.03
CA THR A 193 15.12 17.18 -14.71
C THR A 193 15.11 16.23 -15.90
N LEU A 194 14.85 16.72 -17.11
CA LEU A 194 14.91 15.90 -18.32
C LEU A 194 16.33 15.40 -18.59
N LEU A 195 17.34 16.23 -18.38
CA LEU A 195 18.73 15.83 -18.56
C LEU A 195 19.14 14.72 -17.58
N LYS A 196 18.73 14.83 -16.30
CA LYS A 196 19.06 13.88 -15.24
C LYS A 196 18.24 12.58 -15.32
N ASP A 197 16.92 12.70 -15.40
CA ASP A 197 16.01 11.57 -15.18
C ASP A 197 15.59 10.93 -16.51
N PHE A 198 15.23 11.74 -17.52
CA PHE A 198 14.75 11.20 -18.80
C PHE A 198 15.85 10.47 -19.59
N SER A 199 17.12 10.85 -19.43
CA SER A 199 18.27 10.09 -19.96
C SER A 199 18.37 8.67 -19.39
N ARG A 200 17.80 8.41 -18.21
CA ARG A 200 17.78 7.10 -17.55
C ARG A 200 16.53 6.28 -17.82
N TYR A 201 15.58 6.82 -18.60
CA TYR A 201 14.32 6.16 -18.93
C TYR A 201 14.61 4.80 -19.59
N TYR A 202 14.26 3.69 -18.91
CA TYR A 202 14.75 2.35 -19.26
C TYR A 202 14.57 2.01 -20.73
N SER A 203 13.41 2.38 -21.28
CA SER A 203 13.04 2.02 -22.63
C SER A 203 13.87 2.70 -23.73
N LEU A 204 14.63 3.75 -23.42
CA LEU A 204 15.46 4.49 -24.37
C LEU A 204 16.97 4.32 -24.10
N ARG A 205 17.37 3.53 -23.10
CA ARG A 205 18.79 3.43 -22.67
C ARG A 205 19.73 2.97 -23.79
N ASP A 206 19.35 1.93 -24.54
CA ASP A 206 20.13 1.48 -25.70
C ASP A 206 20.28 2.60 -26.73
N LEU A 207 19.23 3.39 -26.94
CA LEU A 207 19.24 4.50 -27.89
C LEU A 207 20.12 5.66 -27.41
N PHE A 208 20.04 6.03 -26.14
CA PHE A 208 20.90 7.06 -25.53
C PHE A 208 22.36 6.63 -25.38
N SER A 209 22.63 5.33 -25.44
CA SER A 209 23.99 4.75 -25.43
C SER A 209 24.54 4.53 -26.84
N ASN A 210 23.72 4.65 -27.88
CA ASN A 210 24.11 4.34 -29.25
C ASN A 210 24.95 5.48 -29.87
N PRO A 211 26.21 5.24 -30.26
CA PRO A 211 27.06 6.27 -30.85
C PRO A 211 26.57 6.77 -32.23
N ASN A 212 25.76 5.98 -32.94
CA ASN A 212 25.17 6.34 -34.23
C ASN A 212 23.88 7.16 -34.10
N ARG A 213 23.47 7.49 -32.86
CA ARG A 213 22.29 8.30 -32.55
C ARG A 213 22.68 9.51 -31.70
N GLU A 214 22.38 10.68 -32.22
CA GLU A 214 22.57 11.95 -31.52
C GLU A 214 21.21 12.49 -31.10
N ILE A 215 20.92 12.39 -29.80
CA ILE A 215 19.69 12.92 -29.21
C ILE A 215 20.03 14.13 -28.34
N VAL A 216 19.42 15.25 -28.68
CA VAL A 216 19.70 16.54 -28.08
C VAL A 216 18.43 17.14 -27.51
N ILE A 217 18.50 17.69 -26.31
CA ILE A 217 17.45 18.50 -25.71
C ILE A 217 17.84 19.98 -25.70
N VAL A 218 16.90 20.84 -26.07
CA VAL A 218 17.09 22.29 -26.22
C VAL A 218 16.01 23.05 -25.45
N ASN A 219 16.42 23.98 -24.62
CA ASN A 219 15.53 24.97 -24.04
C ASN A 219 15.50 26.22 -24.92
N LEU A 220 14.39 26.45 -25.62
CA LEU A 220 14.26 27.56 -26.56
C LEU A 220 14.21 28.93 -25.86
N ASN A 221 13.85 28.99 -24.58
CA ASN A 221 13.78 30.25 -23.85
C ASN A 221 15.16 30.87 -23.61
N ASN A 222 16.19 30.05 -23.37
CA ASN A 222 17.56 30.49 -23.08
C ASN A 222 18.62 29.93 -24.05
N LYS A 223 18.18 29.16 -25.06
CA LYS A 223 19.03 28.49 -26.06
C LYS A 223 20.06 27.53 -25.47
N ARG A 224 19.82 26.99 -24.28
CA ARG A 224 20.62 25.92 -23.68
C ARG A 224 20.41 24.62 -24.46
N GLU A 225 21.49 23.92 -24.76
CA GLU A 225 21.50 22.68 -25.53
C GLU A 225 22.36 21.64 -24.79
N ASP A 226 21.81 20.45 -24.57
CA ASP A 226 22.52 19.34 -23.92
C ASP A 226 22.22 18.02 -24.65
N ARG A 227 23.18 17.10 -24.67
CA ARG A 227 22.99 15.76 -25.21
C ARG A 227 22.37 14.85 -24.14
N LEU A 228 21.37 14.07 -24.53
CA LEU A 228 20.84 12.99 -23.71
C LEU A 228 21.71 11.76 -23.92
N ILE A 229 22.47 11.38 -22.89
CA ILE A 229 23.41 10.26 -22.92
C ILE A 229 23.10 9.38 -21.71
N TYR A 230 23.06 8.07 -21.94
CA TYR A 230 23.05 7.08 -20.88
C TYR A 230 24.35 6.30 -20.95
N LYS A 231 24.98 6.09 -19.79
CA LYS A 231 26.12 5.18 -19.66
C LYS A 231 25.68 4.05 -18.76
N TYR A 232 25.71 2.82 -19.28
CA TYR A 232 25.50 1.64 -18.45
C TYR A 232 26.52 1.60 -17.30
N PRO A 233 26.09 1.26 -16.08
CA PRO A 233 26.98 1.16 -14.94
C PRO A 233 28.04 0.08 -15.19
N ASP A 234 29.28 0.36 -14.80
CA ASP A 234 30.36 -0.61 -14.91
C ASP A 234 30.12 -1.75 -13.89
N GLY A 235 30.19 -3.01 -14.33
CA GLY A 235 29.92 -4.19 -13.50
C GLY A 235 30.64 -5.44 -13.99
N GLU A 236 30.82 -6.41 -13.10
CA GLU A 236 31.41 -7.72 -13.40
C GLU A 236 30.35 -8.65 -13.97
N ILE A 237 30.62 -9.30 -15.10
CA ILE A 237 29.70 -10.31 -15.66
C ILE A 237 29.75 -11.55 -14.77
N VAL A 238 28.65 -11.84 -14.07
CA VAL A 238 28.50 -13.04 -13.23
C VAL A 238 27.70 -14.14 -13.93
N PHE A 239 26.92 -13.78 -14.95
CA PHE A 239 26.20 -14.73 -15.79
C PHE A 239 26.12 -14.22 -17.23
N ASP A 240 26.35 -15.12 -18.18
CA ASP A 240 26.21 -14.89 -19.62
C ASP A 240 25.92 -16.23 -20.29
N SER A 241 24.64 -16.53 -20.57
CA SER A 241 24.26 -17.78 -21.24
C SER A 241 22.91 -17.67 -21.92
N GLU A 242 22.75 -18.48 -22.98
CA GLU A 242 21.45 -18.75 -23.58
C GLU A 242 20.72 -19.88 -22.85
N PHE A 243 19.40 -19.83 -22.82
CA PHE A 243 18.54 -20.91 -22.36
C PHE A 243 17.22 -20.96 -23.14
N THR A 244 16.61 -22.14 -23.14
CA THR A 244 15.27 -22.36 -23.71
C THR A 244 14.18 -22.06 -22.69
N ILE A 245 13.07 -21.51 -23.12
CA ILE A 245 11.95 -21.19 -22.23
C ILE A 245 11.04 -22.43 -22.07
N PRO A 246 10.73 -22.88 -20.84
CA PRO A 246 9.85 -24.02 -20.62
C PRO A 246 8.51 -23.87 -21.34
N ASN A 247 8.06 -24.91 -22.04
CA ASN A 247 6.84 -24.95 -22.88
C ASN A 247 6.89 -24.09 -24.16
N TYR A 248 8.03 -23.49 -24.49
CA TYR A 248 8.26 -22.74 -25.71
C TYR A 248 9.57 -23.20 -26.38
N PRO A 249 9.57 -24.35 -27.08
CA PRO A 249 10.79 -24.97 -27.61
C PRO A 249 11.53 -24.10 -28.63
N ASP A 250 10.79 -23.27 -29.37
CA ASP A 250 11.35 -22.35 -30.37
C ASP A 250 11.85 -21.03 -29.75
N ALA A 251 11.61 -20.80 -28.46
CA ALA A 251 12.00 -19.60 -27.77
C ALA A 251 13.34 -19.77 -27.05
N LYS A 252 14.34 -19.00 -27.51
CA LYS A 252 15.65 -18.87 -26.87
C LYS A 252 15.79 -17.48 -26.27
N ALA A 253 16.21 -17.43 -25.02
CA ALA A 253 16.54 -16.20 -24.32
C ALA A 253 18.03 -16.18 -23.98
N HIS A 254 18.69 -15.06 -24.22
CA HIS A 254 20.08 -14.80 -23.82
C HIS A 254 20.07 -13.86 -22.62
N LEU A 255 20.54 -14.34 -21.46
CA LEU A 255 20.58 -13.56 -20.23
C LEU A 255 22.03 -13.21 -19.89
N VAL A 256 22.25 -11.93 -19.62
CA VAL A 256 23.51 -11.39 -19.11
C VAL A 256 23.22 -10.66 -17.80
N ILE A 257 23.95 -11.00 -16.73
CA ILE A 257 23.86 -10.37 -15.41
C ILE A 257 25.21 -9.76 -15.05
N TYR A 258 25.18 -8.49 -14.67
CA TYR A 258 26.30 -7.75 -14.13
C TYR A 258 26.12 -7.56 -12.62
N LYS A 259 27.16 -7.85 -11.85
CA LYS A 259 27.27 -7.55 -10.42
C LYS A 259 28.03 -6.26 -10.22
N HIS A 260 27.51 -5.39 -9.36
CA HIS A 260 28.09 -4.10 -9.03
C HIS A 260 28.64 -4.08 -7.61
N LYS A 261 29.57 -3.16 -7.35
CA LYS A 261 30.22 -3.02 -6.03
C LYS A 261 29.27 -2.51 -4.95
N THR A 262 28.26 -1.75 -5.33
CA THR A 262 27.29 -1.12 -4.44
C THR A 262 25.89 -1.27 -5.01
N SER A 263 24.89 -1.44 -4.16
CA SER A 263 23.48 -1.46 -4.58
C SER A 263 23.07 -0.14 -5.23
N PHE A 264 22.19 -0.24 -6.22
CA PHE A 264 21.53 0.92 -6.81
C PHE A 264 20.51 1.54 -5.85
N GLU A 265 20.27 2.84 -6.01
CA GLU A 265 19.20 3.54 -5.30
C GLU A 265 17.83 3.02 -5.75
N GLN A 266 16.90 2.91 -4.79
CA GLN A 266 15.52 2.54 -5.07
C GLN A 266 14.77 3.69 -5.75
N GLU A 267 14.77 3.67 -7.07
CA GLU A 267 13.92 4.55 -7.87
C GLU A 267 12.71 3.78 -8.42
N PRO A 268 11.57 4.46 -8.63
CA PRO A 268 10.44 3.84 -9.31
C PRO A 268 10.72 3.69 -10.81
N LEU A 269 9.99 2.77 -11.46
CA LEU A 269 9.87 2.79 -12.91
C LEU A 269 9.35 4.15 -13.39
N PRO A 270 9.88 4.69 -14.51
CA PRO A 270 10.75 4.04 -15.50
C PRO A 270 12.26 4.34 -15.33
N TYR A 271 12.70 4.83 -14.17
CA TYR A 271 14.07 5.31 -13.96
C TYR A 271 14.98 4.33 -13.21
N ARG A 272 14.40 3.30 -12.57
CA ARG A 272 15.10 2.26 -11.80
C ARG A 272 16.15 1.50 -12.61
N GLU A 273 17.23 1.12 -11.96
CA GLU A 273 18.17 0.13 -12.51
C GLU A 273 17.66 -1.30 -12.27
N GLY A 274 18.09 -2.23 -13.13
CA GLY A 274 17.67 -3.63 -13.08
C GLY A 274 18.02 -4.39 -14.34
N ILE A 275 17.34 -5.52 -14.55
CA ILE A 275 17.55 -6.39 -15.71
C ILE A 275 16.52 -6.04 -16.78
N LEU A 276 17.01 -5.60 -17.94
CA LEU A 276 16.18 -5.15 -19.06
C LEU A 276 15.63 -6.32 -19.86
N ILE A 277 14.33 -6.35 -20.13
CA ILE A 277 13.72 -7.36 -21.01
C ILE A 277 13.64 -6.80 -22.42
N LYS A 278 14.32 -7.46 -23.36
CA LYS A 278 14.55 -6.98 -24.72
C LYS A 278 14.05 -7.96 -25.76
N SER A 279 13.51 -7.39 -26.83
CA SER A 279 13.25 -8.03 -28.12
C SER A 279 14.25 -7.51 -29.16
N ALA A 280 14.10 -7.89 -30.43
CA ALA A 280 15.02 -7.51 -31.49
C ALA A 280 15.23 -5.99 -31.61
N ALA A 281 14.22 -5.18 -31.28
CA ALA A 281 14.28 -3.73 -31.45
C ALA A 281 13.89 -2.90 -30.21
N SER A 282 13.30 -3.51 -29.19
CA SER A 282 12.64 -2.79 -28.10
C SER A 282 12.98 -3.35 -26.74
N ILE A 283 13.15 -2.44 -25.78
CA ILE A 283 13.19 -2.74 -24.35
C ILE A 283 11.75 -2.64 -23.83
N HIS A 284 11.21 -3.76 -23.37
CA HIS A 284 9.83 -3.93 -22.93
C HIS A 284 9.66 -3.71 -21.44
N ASP A 285 10.64 -4.10 -20.63
CA ASP A 285 10.55 -4.00 -19.18
C ASP A 285 11.94 -3.84 -18.54
N CYS A 286 11.98 -3.48 -17.25
CA CYS A 286 13.16 -3.43 -16.40
C CYS A 286 12.76 -3.99 -15.03
N THR A 287 13.24 -5.17 -14.64
CA THR A 287 12.74 -5.93 -13.47
C THR A 287 13.85 -6.69 -12.74
N TYR A 288 13.51 -7.24 -11.56
CA TYR A 288 14.25 -8.29 -10.86
C TYR A 288 13.45 -9.60 -10.77
N PHE A 289 12.53 -9.81 -11.71
CA PHE A 289 11.72 -11.02 -11.86
C PHE A 289 10.87 -11.37 -10.62
N GLY A 290 10.41 -10.38 -9.85
CA GLY A 290 9.67 -10.59 -8.60
C GLY A 290 10.54 -10.55 -7.34
N LEU A 291 11.85 -10.32 -7.47
CA LEU A 291 12.79 -10.16 -6.35
C LEU A 291 13.04 -8.68 -6.00
N GLU A 292 12.15 -7.78 -6.42
CA GLU A 292 12.27 -6.34 -6.16
C GLU A 292 12.38 -5.99 -4.68
N SER A 293 11.82 -6.82 -3.78
CA SER A 293 11.88 -6.62 -2.32
C SER A 293 13.22 -7.01 -1.71
N GLU A 294 14.07 -7.77 -2.40
CA GLU A 294 15.35 -8.24 -1.87
C GLU A 294 16.44 -7.18 -2.08
N PRO A 295 16.99 -6.55 -1.02
CA PRO A 295 17.93 -5.43 -1.18
C PRO A 295 19.21 -5.78 -1.95
N LEU A 296 19.66 -7.03 -1.85
CA LEU A 296 20.84 -7.53 -2.56
C LEU A 296 20.58 -7.71 -4.07
N ALA A 297 19.32 -7.85 -4.49
CA ALA A 297 18.98 -7.88 -5.92
C ALA A 297 19.41 -6.58 -6.62
N TRP A 298 19.37 -5.44 -5.91
CA TRP A 298 19.75 -4.14 -6.45
C TRP A 298 21.27 -3.96 -6.64
N MET A 299 22.09 -4.96 -6.31
CA MET A 299 23.49 -5.00 -6.71
C MET A 299 23.67 -5.51 -8.14
N PHE A 300 22.60 -5.95 -8.80
CA PHE A 300 22.65 -6.52 -10.12
C PHE A 300 21.99 -5.62 -11.16
N SER A 301 22.52 -5.63 -12.37
CA SER A 301 21.84 -5.13 -13.57
C SER A 301 22.04 -6.13 -14.70
N GLY A 302 21.41 -5.92 -15.85
CA GLY A 302 21.59 -6.83 -16.96
C GLY A 302 20.58 -6.69 -18.07
N GLN A 303 20.51 -7.72 -18.88
CA GLN A 303 19.51 -7.83 -19.94
C GLN A 303 19.15 -9.27 -20.24
N VAL A 304 17.92 -9.47 -20.67
CA VAL A 304 17.40 -10.68 -21.28
C VAL A 304 17.01 -10.34 -22.71
N GLN A 305 17.71 -10.90 -23.70
CA GLN A 305 17.35 -10.79 -25.10
C GLN A 305 16.50 -12.00 -25.51
N CYS A 306 15.26 -11.79 -25.95
CA CYS A 306 14.39 -12.85 -26.45
C CYS A 306 13.52 -12.35 -27.61
N ASP A 307 13.94 -12.64 -28.85
CA ASP A 307 13.24 -12.20 -30.06
C ASP A 307 11.89 -12.89 -30.26
N TYR A 308 11.67 -14.02 -29.58
CA TYR A 308 10.41 -14.75 -29.60
C TYR A 308 9.23 -13.94 -29.03
N ILE A 309 9.52 -12.92 -28.21
CA ILE A 309 8.55 -11.91 -27.77
C ILE A 309 7.83 -11.28 -28.97
N ASP A 310 8.58 -10.92 -30.02
CA ASP A 310 8.01 -10.27 -31.20
C ASP A 310 7.11 -11.23 -31.99
N THR A 311 7.44 -12.52 -31.99
CA THR A 311 6.62 -13.57 -32.62
C THR A 311 5.28 -13.73 -31.92
N LEU A 312 5.27 -13.79 -30.58
CA LEU A 312 4.04 -13.91 -29.80
C LEU A 312 3.13 -12.69 -29.98
N ILE A 313 3.69 -11.48 -30.00
CA ILE A 313 2.92 -10.26 -30.24
C ILE A 313 2.28 -10.28 -31.63
N ARG A 314 3.06 -10.62 -32.67
CA ARG A 314 2.53 -10.74 -34.04
C ARG A 314 1.42 -11.78 -34.14
N GLU A 315 1.66 -12.98 -33.63
CA GLU A 315 0.70 -14.08 -33.70
C GLU A 315 -0.64 -13.68 -33.05
N TYR A 316 -0.60 -13.03 -31.89
CA TYR A 316 -1.79 -12.57 -31.19
C TYR A 316 -2.58 -11.56 -32.04
N ASP A 317 -1.92 -10.50 -32.51
CA ASP A 317 -2.60 -9.44 -33.27
C ASP A 317 -3.07 -9.94 -34.65
N ASP A 318 -2.33 -10.84 -35.33
CA ASP A 318 -2.73 -11.44 -36.61
C ASP A 318 -4.01 -12.27 -36.48
N ARG A 319 -4.19 -12.98 -35.35
CA ARG A 319 -5.41 -13.75 -35.06
C ARG A 319 -6.61 -12.86 -34.79
N GLU A 320 -6.41 -11.80 -34.01
CA GLU A 320 -7.44 -10.78 -33.75
C GLU A 320 -7.93 -10.13 -35.06
N GLU A 321 -7.02 -9.80 -35.97
CA GLU A 321 -7.36 -9.21 -37.27
C GLU A 321 -8.05 -10.21 -38.20
N LYS A 322 -7.67 -11.50 -38.16
CA LYS A 322 -8.23 -12.55 -39.02
C LYS A 322 -9.65 -12.96 -38.62
N ASN A 323 -9.94 -13.04 -37.31
CA ASN A 323 -11.27 -13.40 -36.82
C ASN A 323 -11.59 -12.68 -35.49
N PRO A 324 -12.09 -11.44 -35.52
CA PRO A 324 -12.32 -10.63 -34.31
C PRO A 324 -13.31 -11.26 -33.32
N ASP A 325 -14.31 -11.98 -33.81
CA ASP A 325 -15.37 -12.56 -32.97
C ASP A 325 -14.90 -13.86 -32.28
N SER A 326 -13.94 -14.56 -32.87
CA SER A 326 -13.38 -15.79 -32.31
C SER A 326 -11.94 -16.03 -32.81
N PRO A 327 -10.96 -15.26 -32.29
CA PRO A 327 -9.57 -15.28 -32.77
C PRO A 327 -8.89 -16.64 -32.65
N GLY A 328 -9.38 -17.51 -31.75
CA GLY A 328 -8.87 -18.86 -31.56
C GLY A 328 -7.44 -18.87 -31.00
N HIS A 329 -7.17 -18.01 -30.00
CA HIS A 329 -5.85 -17.92 -29.37
C HIS A 329 -5.42 -19.25 -28.74
N PRO A 330 -4.18 -19.70 -28.96
CA PRO A 330 -3.70 -20.95 -28.41
C PRO A 330 -3.41 -20.82 -26.91
N THR A 331 -3.36 -21.93 -26.18
CA THR A 331 -3.14 -21.95 -24.73
C THR A 331 -1.79 -21.38 -24.30
N ASN A 332 -0.80 -21.37 -25.20
CA ASN A 332 0.53 -20.80 -24.96
C ASN A 332 0.64 -19.31 -25.38
N ASN A 333 -0.40 -18.71 -25.98
CA ASN A 333 -0.49 -17.27 -26.27
C ASN A 333 -1.94 -16.78 -26.11
N PRO A 334 -2.57 -16.98 -24.92
CA PRO A 334 -4.02 -16.86 -24.77
C PRO A 334 -4.49 -15.40 -24.60
N ILE A 335 -3.60 -14.51 -24.19
CA ILE A 335 -3.85 -13.10 -23.92
C ILE A 335 -2.75 -12.26 -24.56
N ARG A 336 -2.95 -10.95 -24.70
CA ARG A 336 -1.90 -10.08 -25.22
C ARG A 336 -0.66 -10.13 -24.30
N LEU A 337 0.52 -10.17 -24.91
CA LEU A 337 1.79 -10.22 -24.17
C LEU A 337 2.19 -8.89 -23.52
N LEU A 338 1.86 -7.77 -24.18
CA LEU A 338 2.20 -6.41 -23.73
C LEU A 338 0.98 -5.67 -23.19
N ASP A 339 1.20 -4.91 -22.13
CA ASP A 339 0.19 -4.01 -21.60
C ASP A 339 -0.19 -2.94 -22.66
N PRO A 340 -1.49 -2.73 -22.97
CA PRO A 340 -1.94 -1.74 -23.96
C PRO A 340 -1.56 -0.29 -23.64
N PHE A 341 -1.30 0.03 -22.37
CA PHE A 341 -0.81 1.30 -21.85
C PHE A 341 0.71 1.35 -21.69
N ARG A 342 1.42 0.29 -22.15
CA ARG A 342 2.87 0.17 -22.28
C ARG A 342 3.62 0.26 -20.96
N ASP A 343 3.10 -0.43 -19.95
CA ASP A 343 3.76 -0.54 -18.65
C ASP A 343 4.69 -1.74 -18.52
N GLY A 344 4.81 -2.57 -19.56
CA GLY A 344 5.65 -3.75 -19.55
C GLY A 344 4.97 -4.95 -20.19
N LEU A 345 5.53 -6.12 -19.88
CA LEU A 345 4.93 -7.41 -20.17
C LEU A 345 3.80 -7.69 -19.17
N ILE A 346 2.78 -8.44 -19.59
CA ILE A 346 1.67 -8.83 -18.72
C ILE A 346 2.05 -10.07 -17.91
N ASP A 347 2.14 -9.94 -16.59
CA ASP A 347 2.57 -11.01 -15.67
C ASP A 347 1.71 -12.29 -15.73
N ASP A 348 0.44 -12.16 -16.08
CA ASP A 348 -0.48 -13.30 -16.22
C ASP A 348 -0.24 -14.11 -17.50
N HIS A 349 0.59 -13.62 -18.43
CA HIS A 349 0.84 -14.32 -19.67
C HIS A 349 1.75 -15.55 -19.43
N PRO A 350 1.39 -16.77 -19.88
CA PRO A 350 2.15 -17.99 -19.58
C PRO A 350 3.64 -17.93 -19.98
N PHE A 351 3.96 -17.30 -21.12
CA PHE A 351 5.33 -17.04 -21.56
C PHE A 351 6.12 -16.15 -20.58
N VAL A 352 5.49 -15.09 -20.06
CA VAL A 352 6.15 -14.14 -19.15
C VAL A 352 6.45 -14.84 -17.84
N GLN A 353 5.51 -15.64 -17.32
CA GLN A 353 5.73 -16.46 -16.13
C GLN A 353 6.88 -17.45 -16.33
N ALA A 354 6.91 -18.16 -17.47
CA ALA A 354 7.99 -19.11 -17.77
C ALA A 354 9.36 -18.42 -17.89
N LEU A 355 9.42 -17.27 -18.58
CA LEU A 355 10.64 -16.48 -18.72
C LEU A 355 11.12 -15.94 -17.36
N TYR A 356 10.22 -15.30 -16.60
CA TYR A 356 10.55 -14.66 -15.33
C TYR A 356 10.93 -15.69 -14.28
N ASN A 357 10.23 -16.83 -14.19
CA ASN A 357 10.62 -17.90 -13.27
C ASN A 357 12.03 -18.40 -13.58
N LYS A 358 12.38 -18.59 -14.87
CA LYS A 358 13.70 -19.09 -15.21
C LYS A 358 14.81 -18.09 -14.90
N CYS A 359 14.59 -16.81 -15.20
CA CYS A 359 15.55 -15.76 -14.83
C CYS A 359 15.63 -15.55 -13.31
N ARG A 360 14.50 -15.69 -12.59
CA ARG A 360 14.46 -15.61 -11.12
C ARG A 360 15.32 -16.68 -10.47
N GLU A 361 15.20 -17.94 -10.92
CA GLU A 361 16.03 -19.05 -10.43
C GLU A 361 17.52 -18.69 -10.53
N ILE A 362 17.96 -18.23 -11.71
CA ILE A 362 19.36 -17.87 -11.97
C ILE A 362 19.80 -16.68 -11.11
N LEU A 363 19.00 -15.62 -11.03
CA LEU A 363 19.35 -14.43 -10.24
C LEU A 363 19.40 -14.75 -8.73
N GLN A 364 18.50 -15.62 -8.25
CA GLN A 364 18.44 -16.02 -6.84
C GLN A 364 19.76 -16.68 -6.40
N GLU A 365 20.37 -17.52 -7.23
CA GLU A 365 21.65 -18.17 -6.91
C GLU A 365 22.74 -17.16 -6.54
N PHE A 366 22.87 -16.07 -7.30
CA PHE A 366 23.85 -15.00 -7.01
C PHE A 366 23.49 -14.14 -5.80
N ILE A 367 22.19 -13.98 -5.53
CA ILE A 367 21.73 -13.28 -4.32
C ILE A 367 22.05 -14.11 -3.08
N GLU A 368 21.81 -15.42 -3.11
CA GLU A 368 22.14 -16.32 -2.00
C GLU A 368 23.66 -16.41 -1.80
N GLU A 369 24.45 -16.44 -2.87
CA GLU A 369 25.93 -16.36 -2.77
C GLU A 369 26.37 -15.06 -2.06
N LEU A 370 25.72 -13.93 -2.34
CA LEU A 370 25.98 -12.68 -1.62
C LEU A 370 25.59 -12.77 -0.15
N LYS A 371 24.43 -13.37 0.17
CA LYS A 371 23.98 -13.57 1.55
C LYS A 371 24.96 -14.46 2.33
N GLU A 372 25.41 -15.56 1.75
CA GLU A 372 26.39 -16.48 2.35
C GLU A 372 27.75 -15.80 2.56
N ASN A 373 28.21 -15.00 1.59
CA ASN A 373 29.44 -14.24 1.73
C ASN A 373 29.34 -13.14 2.82
N GLU A 374 28.19 -12.46 2.91
CA GLU A 374 27.93 -11.53 4.01
C GLU A 374 27.87 -12.26 5.36
N GLU A 375 27.26 -13.45 5.41
CA GLU A 375 27.17 -14.32 6.59
C GLU A 375 28.52 -14.82 7.08
N ASN A 376 29.37 -15.29 6.17
CA ASN A 376 30.70 -15.79 6.49
C ASN A 376 31.67 -14.66 6.89
N ALA A 377 31.38 -13.42 6.50
CA ALA A 377 32.13 -12.23 6.93
C ALA A 377 31.65 -11.63 8.27
N LYS A 378 30.55 -12.16 8.87
CA LYS A 378 30.01 -11.68 10.15
C LYS A 378 30.99 -12.00 11.28
N ARG A 379 31.60 -10.95 11.84
CA ARG A 379 32.29 -10.94 13.12
C ARG A 379 31.28 -11.08 14.26
N ALA A 380 31.73 -11.60 15.39
CA ALA A 380 30.91 -11.69 16.59
C ALA A 380 30.54 -10.29 17.09
N VAL A 381 29.23 -10.02 17.18
CA VAL A 381 28.66 -8.80 17.79
C VAL A 381 28.23 -9.05 19.25
N THR A 382 28.60 -10.21 19.79
CA THR A 382 28.44 -10.61 21.19
C THR A 382 29.77 -11.10 21.74
N ASN A 383 29.84 -11.25 23.06
CA ASN A 383 30.90 -11.95 23.75
C ASN A 383 30.34 -12.72 24.95
N GLU A 384 31.16 -13.53 25.59
CA GLU A 384 30.74 -14.38 26.72
C GLU A 384 30.12 -13.57 27.89
N SER A 385 30.57 -12.34 28.10
CA SER A 385 30.03 -11.46 29.15
C SER A 385 28.61 -11.00 28.82
N LEU A 386 28.39 -10.50 27.61
CA LEU A 386 27.08 -10.06 27.13
C LEU A 386 26.10 -11.23 27.04
N GLU A 387 26.55 -12.40 26.55
CA GLU A 387 25.71 -13.60 26.47
C GLU A 387 25.18 -14.02 27.84
N LYS A 388 26.03 -14.04 28.87
CA LYS A 388 25.59 -14.30 30.25
C LYS A 388 24.56 -13.28 30.73
N LYS A 389 24.73 -12.00 30.41
CA LYS A 389 23.76 -10.96 30.80
C LYS A 389 22.43 -11.13 30.05
N LEU A 390 22.46 -11.47 28.76
CA LEU A 390 21.25 -11.72 27.96
C LEU A 390 20.49 -12.98 28.42
N ASP A 391 21.21 -14.02 28.86
CA ASP A 391 20.60 -15.22 29.44
C ASP A 391 19.90 -14.93 30.77
N VAL A 392 20.49 -14.08 31.62
CA VAL A 392 19.86 -13.63 32.86
C VAL A 392 18.64 -12.76 32.55
N LEU A 393 18.77 -11.85 31.58
CA LEU A 393 17.69 -10.98 31.15
C LEU A 393 16.51 -11.81 30.64
N SER A 394 16.77 -12.76 29.73
CA SER A 394 15.82 -13.72 29.19
C SER A 394 14.94 -14.35 30.26
N LYS A 395 15.54 -14.86 31.34
CA LYS A 395 14.80 -15.50 32.44
C LYS A 395 13.89 -14.54 33.18
N GLU A 396 14.34 -13.32 33.44
CA GLU A 396 13.57 -12.35 34.23
C GLU A 396 12.45 -11.70 33.42
N VAL A 397 12.72 -11.29 32.17
CA VAL A 397 11.68 -10.68 31.33
C VAL A 397 10.67 -11.69 30.80
N SER A 398 11.04 -12.97 30.66
CA SER A 398 10.07 -14.00 30.28
C SER A 398 8.94 -14.14 31.31
N LYS A 399 9.26 -14.03 32.62
CA LYS A 399 8.25 -14.06 33.68
C LYS A 399 7.29 -12.88 33.57
N LEU A 400 7.83 -11.65 33.47
CA LEU A 400 7.00 -10.45 33.31
C LEU A 400 6.17 -10.50 32.02
N PHE A 401 6.75 -10.99 30.93
CA PHE A 401 6.05 -11.11 29.65
C PHE A 401 4.90 -12.12 29.74
N GLU A 402 5.10 -13.26 30.42
CA GLU A 402 4.03 -14.23 30.69
C GLU A 402 2.93 -13.64 31.59
N GLU A 403 3.29 -12.93 32.65
CA GLU A 403 2.35 -12.20 33.51
C GLU A 403 1.49 -11.20 32.72
N LYS A 404 2.11 -10.39 31.85
CA LYS A 404 1.40 -9.44 30.98
C LYS A 404 0.44 -10.11 30.01
N LEU A 405 0.81 -11.27 29.46
CA LEU A 405 -0.08 -12.04 28.60
C LEU A 405 -1.27 -12.59 29.37
N ILE A 406 -1.07 -13.03 30.61
CA ILE A 406 -2.15 -13.49 31.49
C ILE A 406 -3.09 -12.33 31.84
N GLU A 407 -2.55 -11.16 32.22
CA GLU A 407 -3.34 -9.93 32.46
C GLU A 407 -4.18 -9.56 31.22
N LEU A 408 -3.58 -9.68 30.04
CA LEU A 408 -4.26 -9.46 28.77
C LEU A 408 -5.30 -10.54 28.45
N GLU A 409 -5.39 -11.68 29.11
CA GLU A 409 -6.40 -12.73 28.83
C GLU A 409 -7.58 -12.68 29.80
N GLU A 410 -7.39 -12.07 30.98
CA GLU A 410 -8.47 -11.85 31.94
C GLU A 410 -9.43 -10.74 31.45
N GLU A 411 -10.74 -10.93 31.62
CA GLU A 411 -11.73 -9.87 31.36
C GLU A 411 -11.48 -8.75 32.38
N VAL A 412 -11.15 -7.56 31.87
CA VAL A 412 -10.89 -6.38 32.69
C VAL A 412 -12.15 -6.05 33.51
N THR A 413 -12.11 -6.33 34.81
CA THR A 413 -12.96 -5.67 35.80
C THR A 413 -12.52 -4.20 35.91
N PRO A 414 -13.45 -3.23 36.05
CA PRO A 414 -13.18 -1.79 35.99
C PRO A 414 -12.46 -1.23 37.24
N ASP A 415 -11.45 -1.94 37.76
CA ASP A 415 -10.66 -1.56 38.94
C ASP A 415 -9.20 -1.18 38.64
N GLN A 416 -8.84 -1.03 37.36
CA GLN A 416 -7.52 -0.57 36.95
C GLN A 416 -7.63 0.80 36.26
N ILE A 417 -7.66 1.86 37.08
CA ILE A 417 -7.28 3.20 36.60
C ILE A 417 -5.87 3.51 37.06
N ASP A 418 -5.09 3.81 36.02
CA ASP A 418 -3.73 4.29 35.90
C ASP A 418 -3.25 5.25 37.00
N ASP A 419 -2.05 5.00 37.52
CA ASP A 419 -1.34 5.88 38.46
C ASP A 419 -0.71 7.10 37.75
N GLY A 420 -0.54 7.06 36.43
CA GLY A 420 0.03 8.16 35.63
C GLY A 420 -0.85 9.41 35.58
N ILE A 421 -2.19 9.23 35.49
CA ILE A 421 -3.17 10.33 35.38
C ILE A 421 -3.26 11.20 36.66
N ILE A 422 -2.68 10.75 37.77
CA ILE A 422 -2.86 11.34 39.11
C ILE A 422 -1.80 12.38 39.45
N ASN A 423 -0.58 12.21 38.93
CA ASN A 423 0.53 13.09 39.26
C ASN A 423 0.38 14.48 38.62
N GLU A 424 -0.29 14.59 37.47
CA GLU A 424 -0.47 15.85 36.74
C GLU A 424 -1.77 16.61 37.10
N ARG A 425 -2.73 16.00 37.80
CA ARG A 425 -3.99 16.68 38.14
C ARG A 425 -3.83 17.67 39.31
N PRO A 426 -4.49 18.85 39.22
CA PRO A 426 -4.49 19.83 40.30
C PRO A 426 -5.28 19.32 41.52
N LEU A 427 -5.07 19.96 42.66
CA LEU A 427 -5.87 19.72 43.88
C LEU A 427 -7.37 19.90 43.57
N GLY A 428 -8.19 18.97 44.05
CA GLY A 428 -9.64 18.97 43.82
C GLY A 428 -10.23 17.59 43.56
N LEU A 429 -11.53 17.58 43.26
CA LEU A 429 -12.29 16.40 42.81
C LEU A 429 -12.34 16.39 41.28
N HIS A 430 -12.16 15.21 40.70
CA HIS A 430 -12.13 15.01 39.26
C HIS A 430 -12.97 13.79 38.87
N ILE A 431 -13.91 13.96 37.94
CA ILE A 431 -14.61 12.84 37.29
C ILE A 431 -13.81 12.40 36.07
N ILE A 432 -13.74 11.08 35.85
CA ILE A 432 -13.03 10.47 34.74
C ILE A 432 -13.97 9.52 34.00
N PRO A 433 -14.09 9.68 32.66
CA PRO A 433 -13.53 10.76 31.83
C PRO A 433 -14.22 12.13 32.07
N PRO A 434 -13.52 13.28 31.82
CA PRO A 434 -14.01 14.62 32.18
C PRO A 434 -14.91 15.30 31.12
N ASP A 435 -14.78 14.90 29.85
CA ASP A 435 -15.50 15.52 28.73
C ASP A 435 -16.91 14.95 28.56
N GLU A 436 -17.72 15.56 27.68
CA GLU A 436 -19.02 15.02 27.29
C GLU A 436 -18.94 13.52 26.95
N GLN A 437 -19.75 12.73 27.63
CA GLN A 437 -19.70 11.28 27.53
C GLN A 437 -20.97 10.70 26.91
N PRO A 438 -20.85 9.97 25.79
CA PRO A 438 -21.94 9.13 25.35
C PRO A 438 -22.11 7.96 26.32
N ILE A 439 -23.35 7.70 26.73
CA ILE A 439 -23.76 6.46 27.39
C ILE A 439 -24.74 5.72 26.50
N ILE A 440 -24.62 4.40 26.41
CA ILE A 440 -25.54 3.60 25.62
C ILE A 440 -26.84 3.43 26.43
N VAL A 441 -27.98 3.66 25.77
CA VAL A 441 -29.31 3.50 26.39
C VAL A 441 -29.46 2.15 27.11
N ASN A 442 -29.99 2.19 28.34
CA ASN A 442 -30.15 1.04 29.25
C ASN A 442 -28.86 0.28 29.64
N GLN A 443 -27.68 0.75 29.23
CA GLN A 443 -26.41 0.17 29.65
C GLN A 443 -25.76 1.01 30.75
N PRO A 444 -25.31 0.38 31.86
CA PRO A 444 -24.58 1.11 32.88
C PRO A 444 -23.22 1.56 32.35
N LYS A 445 -22.91 2.85 32.50
CA LYS A 445 -21.55 3.37 32.33
C LYS A 445 -21.00 3.76 33.69
N THR A 446 -19.81 3.24 33.99
CA THR A 446 -19.10 3.54 35.24
C THR A 446 -18.12 4.68 35.01
N PHE A 447 -18.13 5.63 35.93
CA PHE A 447 -17.25 6.78 35.99
C PHE A 447 -16.39 6.68 37.24
N SER A 448 -15.17 7.20 37.17
CA SER A 448 -14.28 7.23 38.32
C SER A 448 -14.17 8.62 38.91
N ILE A 449 -14.02 8.68 40.22
CA ILE A 449 -13.79 9.91 40.98
C ILE A 449 -12.40 9.81 41.57
N ILE A 450 -11.57 10.82 41.28
CA ILE A 450 -10.28 11.03 41.93
C ILE A 450 -10.35 12.31 42.75
N ILE A 451 -9.95 12.24 44.01
CA ILE A 451 -9.85 13.39 44.89
C ILE A 451 -8.38 13.56 45.29
N LYS A 452 -7.84 14.75 45.10
CA LYS A 452 -6.50 15.15 45.57
C LYS A 452 -6.64 16.30 46.55
N HIS A 453 -6.23 16.10 47.80
CA HIS A 453 -6.37 17.07 48.88
C HIS A 453 -4.99 17.38 49.49
N PHE A 454 -4.84 18.54 50.10
CA PHE A 454 -3.56 18.96 50.72
C PHE A 454 -3.30 18.21 52.05
N ASP A 455 -4.36 18.03 52.83
CA ASP A 455 -4.43 17.17 54.01
C ASP A 455 -4.92 15.75 53.70
N LYS A 456 -4.78 14.87 54.69
CA LYS A 456 -5.26 13.48 54.65
C LYS A 456 -6.77 13.42 54.41
N LEU A 457 -7.18 12.55 53.51
CA LEU A 457 -8.58 12.32 53.14
C LEU A 457 -9.29 11.47 54.21
N ASP A 458 -10.53 11.85 54.50
CA ASP A 458 -11.42 11.09 55.38
C ASP A 458 -12.22 10.07 54.56
N LYS A 459 -12.01 8.77 54.84
CA LYS A 459 -12.73 7.65 54.20
C LYS A 459 -14.22 7.60 54.56
N SER A 460 -14.59 8.20 55.69
CA SER A 460 -15.97 8.21 56.19
C SER A 460 -16.82 9.32 55.59
N LEU A 461 -16.20 10.31 54.94
CA LEU A 461 -16.91 11.42 54.32
C LEU A 461 -17.58 10.95 53.00
N PRO A 462 -18.91 11.13 52.85
CA PRO A 462 -19.62 10.73 51.63
C PRO A 462 -19.26 11.64 50.46
N ILE A 463 -19.26 11.07 49.26
CA ILE A 463 -19.20 11.80 47.99
C ILE A 463 -20.59 11.75 47.38
N GLU A 464 -21.29 12.88 47.36
CA GLU A 464 -22.63 12.97 46.78
C GLU A 464 -22.51 13.05 45.27
N VAL A 465 -23.21 12.17 44.56
CA VAL A 465 -23.29 12.17 43.09
C VAL A 465 -24.74 12.39 42.68
N LEU A 466 -25.00 13.46 41.95
CA LEU A 466 -26.34 13.92 41.59
C LEU A 466 -26.44 14.05 40.07
N SER A 467 -27.58 13.66 39.52
CA SER A 467 -27.94 13.94 38.13
C SER A 467 -28.80 15.20 38.08
N SER A 468 -28.58 16.08 37.10
CA SER A 468 -29.47 17.22 36.84
C SER A 468 -30.84 16.81 36.31
N ASP A 469 -30.95 15.60 35.77
CA ASP A 469 -32.20 14.95 35.38
C ASP A 469 -32.22 13.48 35.87
N PRO A 470 -32.61 13.25 37.13
CA PRO A 470 -32.65 11.90 37.72
C PRO A 470 -33.72 10.99 37.13
N ASP A 471 -34.73 11.53 36.43
CA ASP A 471 -35.80 10.72 35.84
C ASP A 471 -35.29 10.06 34.55
N SER A 472 -34.53 10.80 33.75
CA SER A 472 -33.95 10.38 32.47
C SER A 472 -32.61 9.65 32.62
N ILE A 473 -31.68 10.19 33.44
CA ILE A 473 -30.35 9.62 33.70
C ILE A 473 -30.16 9.36 35.19
N LYS A 474 -30.21 8.08 35.57
CA LYS A 474 -30.17 7.62 36.96
C LYS A 474 -28.75 7.29 37.42
N VAL A 475 -28.31 7.92 38.50
CA VAL A 475 -27.13 7.49 39.27
C VAL A 475 -27.53 6.26 40.11
N ARG A 476 -26.88 5.11 39.89
CA ARG A 476 -27.26 3.85 40.56
C ARG A 476 -27.02 3.84 42.06
N THR A 477 -25.99 4.54 42.52
CA THR A 477 -25.58 4.52 43.93
C THR A 477 -25.00 5.88 44.28
N SER A 478 -25.62 6.55 45.24
CA SER A 478 -25.21 7.84 45.79
C SER A 478 -25.75 7.94 47.23
N PRO A 479 -24.96 8.43 48.21
CA PRO A 479 -23.56 8.82 48.08
C PRO A 479 -22.64 7.60 47.88
N VAL A 480 -21.44 7.84 47.34
CA VAL A 480 -20.35 6.85 47.24
C VAL A 480 -19.23 7.20 48.21
N PHE A 481 -18.42 6.23 48.63
CA PHE A 481 -17.32 6.42 49.57
C PHE A 481 -15.98 6.09 48.92
N LEU A 482 -14.88 6.66 49.43
CA LEU A 482 -13.53 6.35 48.96
C LEU A 482 -13.19 4.87 49.16
N LYS A 483 -12.86 4.17 48.07
CA LYS A 483 -12.52 2.74 48.08
C LYS A 483 -11.02 2.49 48.18
N LYS A 484 -10.22 3.33 47.51
CA LYS A 484 -8.75 3.26 47.53
C LYS A 484 -8.19 4.62 47.93
N ILE A 485 -7.11 4.62 48.70
CA ILE A 485 -6.38 5.82 49.12
C ILE A 485 -4.88 5.55 48.92
N SER A 486 -4.13 6.56 48.47
CA SER A 486 -2.67 6.51 48.32
C SER A 486 -1.96 6.34 49.66
N ASP A 487 -0.69 5.91 49.63
CA ASP A 487 0.11 5.70 50.84
C ASP A 487 0.30 6.98 51.69
N ASP A 488 0.28 8.16 51.06
CA ASP A 488 0.35 9.45 51.75
C ASP A 488 -1.01 9.96 52.26
N GLU A 489 -2.09 9.21 52.01
CA GLU A 489 -3.48 9.51 52.32
C GLU A 489 -4.06 10.78 51.69
N LYS A 490 -3.38 11.38 50.71
CA LYS A 490 -3.79 12.63 50.07
C LYS A 490 -4.54 12.45 48.76
N VAL A 491 -4.51 11.25 48.19
CA VAL A 491 -5.25 10.90 46.96
C VAL A 491 -6.22 9.77 47.26
N GLY A 492 -7.50 9.99 46.93
CA GLY A 492 -8.57 9.04 47.11
C GLY A 492 -9.24 8.70 45.80
N ARG A 493 -9.69 7.45 45.65
CA ARG A 493 -10.38 6.96 44.45
C ARG A 493 -11.69 6.26 44.83
N THR A 494 -12.71 6.49 44.00
CA THR A 494 -13.94 5.70 43.99
C THR A 494 -14.57 5.72 42.60
N THR A 495 -15.72 5.09 42.47
CA THR A 495 -16.46 4.96 41.21
C THR A 495 -17.95 5.17 41.45
N PHE A 496 -18.66 5.77 40.51
CA PHE A 496 -20.12 5.77 40.45
C PHE A 496 -20.58 5.25 39.09
N THR A 497 -21.86 4.91 38.96
CA THR A 497 -22.42 4.36 37.72
C THR A 497 -23.71 5.05 37.38
N VAL A 498 -23.90 5.39 36.10
CA VAL A 498 -25.11 6.01 35.57
C VAL A 498 -25.75 5.11 34.52
N VAL A 499 -27.07 5.23 34.38
CA VAL A 499 -27.87 4.55 33.34
C VAL A 499 -28.85 5.57 32.76
N GLY A 500 -28.87 5.70 31.44
CA GLY A 500 -29.85 6.49 30.70
C GLY A 500 -31.00 5.65 30.18
N ASN A 501 -32.22 6.18 30.21
CA ASN A 501 -33.43 5.43 29.87
C ASN A 501 -33.86 5.62 28.41
N GLU A 502 -33.78 6.83 27.85
CA GLU A 502 -34.22 7.14 26.48
C GLU A 502 -33.09 7.77 25.66
N VAL A 503 -33.06 7.45 24.35
CA VAL A 503 -32.03 7.97 23.43
C VAL A 503 -32.28 9.46 23.18
N GLY A 504 -31.23 10.27 23.30
CA GLY A 504 -31.30 11.73 23.17
C GLY A 504 -31.37 12.47 24.51
N ASP A 505 -31.59 11.77 25.63
CA ASP A 505 -31.53 12.37 26.96
C ASP A 505 -30.12 12.88 27.26
N GLU A 506 -30.05 14.05 27.88
CA GLU A 506 -28.80 14.69 28.29
C GLU A 506 -28.92 15.18 29.74
N ALA A 507 -27.93 14.88 30.57
CA ALA A 507 -27.88 15.37 31.94
C ALA A 507 -26.45 15.63 32.40
N PHE A 508 -26.29 16.63 33.27
CA PHE A 508 -25.04 16.83 34.02
C PHE A 508 -25.01 15.92 35.23
N ILE A 509 -23.91 15.20 35.41
CA ILE A 509 -23.64 14.43 36.62
C ILE A 509 -22.61 15.18 37.44
N GLU A 510 -23.02 15.67 38.60
CA GLU A 510 -22.18 16.43 39.52
C GLU A 510 -21.79 15.59 40.73
N ALA A 511 -20.50 15.57 41.07
CA ALA A 511 -19.96 14.90 42.25
C ALA A 511 -19.40 15.92 43.24
N HIS A 512 -19.76 15.80 44.52
CA HIS A 512 -19.39 16.70 45.61
C HIS A 512 -18.63 15.97 46.72
N TYR A 513 -17.47 16.51 47.12
CA TYR A 513 -16.71 16.06 48.29
C TYR A 513 -16.24 17.28 49.10
N GLY A 514 -16.90 17.53 50.23
CA GLY A 514 -16.63 18.70 51.06
C GLY A 514 -16.83 20.01 50.30
N ARG A 515 -15.74 20.71 49.98
CA ARG A 515 -15.75 21.96 49.19
C ARG A 515 -15.39 21.77 47.72
N TYR A 516 -15.04 20.55 47.30
CA TYR A 516 -14.70 20.26 45.91
C TYR A 516 -15.89 19.68 45.19
N ASN A 517 -16.14 20.18 43.98
CA ASN A 517 -17.11 19.61 43.07
C ASN A 517 -16.52 19.46 41.66
N ASN A 518 -17.13 18.58 40.87
CA ASN A 518 -16.82 18.41 39.46
C ASN A 518 -18.06 17.90 38.75
N LEU A 519 -18.22 18.23 37.47
CA LEU A 519 -19.37 17.85 36.67
C LEU A 519 -18.94 17.24 35.34
N VAL A 520 -19.74 16.32 34.81
CA VAL A 520 -19.59 15.74 33.48
C VAL A 520 -20.94 15.75 32.76
N LEU A 521 -20.95 16.15 31.48
CA LEU A 521 -22.15 16.04 30.64
C LEU A 521 -22.27 14.61 30.12
N VAL A 522 -23.45 14.02 30.26
CA VAL A 522 -23.73 12.66 29.79
C VAL A 522 -24.88 12.70 28.79
N LYS A 523 -24.67 12.08 27.63
CA LYS A 523 -25.65 11.99 26.54
C LYS A 523 -26.01 10.55 26.25
N VAL A 524 -27.29 10.23 26.25
CA VAL A 524 -27.76 8.88 25.92
C VAL A 524 -27.81 8.70 24.41
N ILE A 525 -27.01 7.78 23.91
CA ILE A 525 -26.96 7.42 22.49
C ILE A 525 -27.41 5.98 22.30
N ASP A 526 -27.82 5.65 21.07
CA ASP A 526 -28.05 4.27 20.68
C ASP A 526 -26.74 3.60 20.22
N THR A 527 -26.69 2.28 20.28
CA THR A 527 -25.59 1.51 19.68
C THR A 527 -25.82 1.42 18.17
N LEU A 528 -24.86 1.89 17.37
CA LEU A 528 -24.94 1.77 15.91
C LEU A 528 -25.03 0.29 15.48
N PRO A 529 -25.83 -0.03 14.45
CA PRO A 529 -25.86 -1.38 13.87
C PRO A 529 -24.51 -1.70 13.19
N PRO A 530 -24.17 -2.99 13.02
CA PRO A 530 -22.99 -3.40 12.27
C PRO A 530 -23.04 -2.90 10.81
N ASP A 531 -21.87 -2.62 10.22
CA ASP A 531 -21.71 -2.06 8.85
C ASP A 531 -22.46 -2.83 7.76
N PHE A 532 -22.69 -4.13 7.98
CA PHE A 532 -23.54 -4.97 7.16
C PHE A 532 -24.60 -5.65 8.02
N LEU A 533 -25.83 -5.15 7.95
CA LEU A 533 -27.00 -5.78 8.56
C LEU A 533 -27.93 -6.35 7.47
N PRO A 534 -28.04 -7.68 7.32
CA PRO A 534 -28.91 -8.30 6.33
C PRO A 534 -30.38 -8.01 6.63
N GLU A 535 -31.23 -8.06 5.60
CA GLU A 535 -32.69 -8.00 5.78
C GLU A 535 -33.17 -9.26 6.52
N GLY A 536 -34.06 -9.09 7.51
CA GLY A 536 -34.52 -10.16 8.38
C GLY A 536 -33.74 -10.27 9.70
N LEU A 537 -33.90 -11.41 10.38
CA LEU A 537 -33.33 -11.70 11.69
C LEU A 537 -31.88 -12.17 11.57
N SER A 538 -30.97 -11.66 12.39
CA SER A 538 -29.55 -12.06 12.37
C SER A 538 -28.86 -11.93 13.74
N PHE A 539 -27.85 -12.76 14.00
CA PHE A 539 -26.93 -12.60 15.13
C PHE A 539 -25.81 -11.63 14.76
N ASP A 540 -25.20 -10.97 15.74
CA ASP A 540 -24.06 -10.08 15.49
C ASP A 540 -22.82 -10.80 14.94
N LYS A 541 -22.69 -12.12 15.17
CA LYS A 541 -21.59 -12.96 14.65
C LYS A 541 -22.07 -14.32 14.14
N PRO A 542 -21.39 -14.88 13.13
CA PRO A 542 -21.65 -16.23 12.64
C PRO A 542 -21.25 -17.34 13.64
N SER A 543 -20.36 -17.03 14.59
CA SER A 543 -19.93 -17.97 15.64
C SER A 543 -19.49 -17.29 16.94
N TYR A 544 -19.59 -18.00 18.07
CA TYR A 544 -19.07 -17.57 19.37
C TYR A 544 -18.34 -18.70 20.10
N ASN A 545 -17.24 -18.33 20.76
CA ASN A 545 -16.58 -19.16 21.76
C ASN A 545 -17.09 -18.81 23.16
N LEU A 546 -17.43 -19.83 23.94
CA LEU A 546 -17.81 -19.74 25.35
C LEU A 546 -16.72 -20.34 26.22
N ILE A 547 -16.44 -19.70 27.36
CA ILE A 547 -15.65 -20.33 28.42
C ILE A 547 -16.62 -21.18 29.26
N ILE A 548 -16.23 -22.42 29.57
CA ILE A 548 -17.06 -23.31 30.39
C ILE A 548 -17.52 -22.64 31.69
N ASN A 549 -18.81 -22.77 31.98
CA ASN A 549 -19.53 -22.20 33.13
C ASN A 549 -19.56 -20.67 33.24
N LYS A 550 -19.09 -19.93 32.23
CA LYS A 550 -19.16 -18.47 32.19
C LYS A 550 -20.35 -18.00 31.35
N GLU A 551 -21.08 -17.00 31.86
CA GLU A 551 -22.16 -16.37 31.11
C GLU A 551 -21.60 -15.44 30.03
N LYS A 552 -22.20 -15.44 28.85
CA LYS A 552 -21.89 -14.52 27.76
C LYS A 552 -23.15 -13.88 27.22
N THR A 553 -23.12 -12.57 27.01
CA THR A 553 -24.21 -11.82 26.36
C THR A 553 -23.99 -11.82 24.85
N ILE A 554 -25.05 -12.09 24.09
CA ILE A 554 -25.09 -12.10 22.63
C ILE A 554 -26.15 -11.11 22.16
N THR A 555 -25.91 -10.47 21.01
CA THR A 555 -26.84 -9.51 20.41
C THR A 555 -27.56 -10.13 19.21
N LEU A 556 -28.85 -9.82 19.10
CA LEU A 556 -29.72 -10.22 18.01
C LEU A 556 -30.28 -8.95 17.35
N TRP A 557 -30.25 -8.92 16.03
CA TRP A 557 -30.70 -7.80 15.21
C TRP A 557 -31.81 -8.24 14.28
N LEU A 558 -32.75 -7.34 13.99
CA LEU A 558 -33.79 -7.53 12.99
C LEU A 558 -33.88 -6.27 12.13
N LYS A 559 -33.76 -6.42 10.82
CA LYS A 559 -34.00 -5.34 9.85
C LYS A 559 -35.25 -5.66 9.05
N THR A 560 -36.25 -4.77 9.08
CA THR A 560 -37.52 -4.95 8.38
C THR A 560 -38.08 -3.64 7.84
N ASN A 561 -38.83 -3.73 6.74
CA ASN A 561 -39.55 -2.62 6.12
C ASN A 561 -41.08 -2.67 6.40
N SER A 562 -41.54 -3.62 7.23
CA SER A 562 -42.97 -3.82 7.54
C SER A 562 -43.51 -2.78 8.54
N GLU A 563 -44.83 -2.53 8.52
CA GLU A 563 -45.50 -1.60 9.44
C GLU A 563 -45.20 -1.94 10.91
N VAL A 564 -44.90 -0.90 11.69
CA VAL A 564 -44.11 -0.93 12.92
C VAL A 564 -44.89 -1.52 14.10
N GLU A 565 -44.57 -2.76 14.49
CA GLU A 565 -44.80 -3.21 15.88
C GLU A 565 -43.77 -2.52 16.80
N SER A 566 -44.17 -2.08 17.99
CA SER A 566 -43.28 -1.35 18.92
C SER A 566 -42.13 -2.21 19.49
N TYR A 567 -42.24 -3.54 19.37
CA TYR A 567 -41.18 -4.49 19.68
C TYR A 567 -41.50 -5.85 19.05
N PHE A 568 -40.47 -6.66 18.82
CA PHE A 568 -40.60 -8.08 18.45
C PHE A 568 -40.13 -8.98 19.60
N VAL A 569 -40.57 -10.24 19.62
CA VAL A 569 -40.06 -11.24 20.56
C VAL A 569 -39.51 -12.43 19.77
N ALA A 570 -38.20 -12.65 19.86
CA ALA A 570 -37.55 -13.82 19.30
C ALA A 570 -37.56 -14.98 20.31
N GLU A 571 -37.89 -16.18 19.83
CA GLU A 571 -37.67 -17.43 20.54
C GLU A 571 -36.30 -18.01 20.18
N ILE A 572 -35.49 -18.32 21.19
CA ILE A 572 -34.11 -18.78 21.05
C ILE A 572 -33.99 -20.18 21.64
N THR A 573 -33.50 -21.09 20.81
CA THR A 573 -33.27 -22.49 21.15
C THR A 573 -31.83 -22.87 20.84
N SER A 574 -31.28 -23.77 21.66
CA SER A 574 -30.00 -24.43 21.40
C SER A 574 -30.29 -25.88 21.03
N ASP A 575 -29.58 -26.41 20.04
CA ASP A 575 -29.62 -27.85 19.69
C ASP A 575 -28.76 -28.72 20.62
N HIS A 576 -27.93 -28.10 21.48
CA HIS A 576 -27.07 -28.79 22.43
C HIS A 576 -27.52 -28.53 23.88
N PRO A 577 -27.79 -29.57 24.69
CA PRO A 577 -28.37 -29.43 26.03
C PRO A 577 -27.46 -28.65 27.00
N ASP A 578 -26.14 -28.75 26.83
CA ASP A 578 -25.16 -28.03 27.66
C ASP A 578 -24.88 -26.59 27.21
N ILE A 579 -25.50 -26.10 26.13
CA ILE A 579 -25.49 -24.69 25.77
C ILE A 579 -26.84 -24.11 26.16
N VAL A 580 -26.88 -23.48 27.33
CA VAL A 580 -28.13 -23.04 27.97
C VAL A 580 -28.39 -21.57 27.68
N VAL A 581 -29.55 -21.28 27.10
CA VAL A 581 -30.07 -19.91 26.95
C VAL A 581 -30.75 -19.49 28.26
N LYS A 582 -30.28 -18.41 28.87
CA LYS A 582 -30.85 -17.85 30.11
C LYS A 582 -32.09 -17.01 29.79
N GLY A 583 -32.98 -16.85 30.76
CA GLY A 583 -34.19 -16.02 30.61
C GLY A 583 -35.35 -16.71 29.86
N GLY A 584 -35.39 -18.05 29.83
CA GLY A 584 -36.51 -18.79 29.26
C GLY A 584 -36.55 -18.84 27.73
N GLY A 585 -35.46 -18.51 27.05
CA GLY A 585 -35.36 -18.60 25.60
C GLY A 585 -36.19 -17.56 24.84
N LYS A 586 -36.56 -16.44 25.47
CA LYS A 586 -37.24 -15.32 24.80
C LYS A 586 -36.36 -14.08 24.88
N CYS A 587 -36.16 -13.41 23.74
CA CYS A 587 -35.45 -12.14 23.65
C CYS A 587 -36.37 -11.09 23.04
N GLN A 588 -36.59 -9.98 23.74
CA GLN A 588 -37.35 -8.85 23.20
C GLN A 588 -36.42 -7.97 22.37
N LEU A 589 -36.80 -7.69 21.12
CA LEU A 589 -36.11 -6.75 20.25
C LEU A 589 -36.89 -5.44 20.21
N ARG A 590 -36.23 -4.33 20.50
CA ARG A 590 -36.82 -2.98 20.48
C ARG A 590 -36.27 -2.18 19.31
N GLU A 591 -37.07 -1.29 18.75
CA GLU A 591 -36.62 -0.41 17.67
C GLU A 591 -35.46 0.46 18.15
N THR A 592 -34.47 0.63 17.30
CA THR A 592 -33.31 1.49 17.51
C THR A 592 -33.64 2.91 17.03
N GLY A 593 -32.72 3.86 17.21
CA GLY A 593 -32.82 5.20 16.62
C GLY A 593 -32.85 5.22 15.08
N ILE A 594 -32.68 4.06 14.41
CA ILE A 594 -32.76 3.91 12.97
C ILE A 594 -34.07 3.19 12.62
N PRO A 595 -34.97 3.84 11.85
CA PRO A 595 -36.26 3.24 11.49
C PRO A 595 -36.12 1.87 10.82
N GLY A 596 -36.92 0.91 11.29
CA GLY A 596 -36.92 -0.46 10.74
C GLY A 596 -35.77 -1.35 11.21
N ILE A 597 -34.93 -0.89 12.15
CA ILE A 597 -33.89 -1.71 12.79
C ILE A 597 -34.24 -1.95 14.26
N PHE A 598 -34.29 -3.21 14.65
CA PHE A 598 -34.60 -3.65 16.01
C PHE A 598 -33.45 -4.45 16.62
N ARG A 599 -33.28 -4.35 17.93
CA ARG A 599 -32.19 -4.98 18.67
C ARG A 599 -32.66 -5.63 19.97
N GLY A 600 -32.15 -6.82 20.25
CA GLY A 600 -32.30 -7.53 21.52
C GLY A 600 -30.99 -8.13 22.01
N GLN A 601 -30.89 -8.35 23.33
CA GLN A 601 -29.75 -9.05 23.95
C GLN A 601 -30.23 -10.30 24.69
N LEU A 602 -29.45 -11.38 24.61
CA LEU A 602 -29.69 -12.62 25.36
C LEU A 602 -28.41 -13.09 26.04
N ARG A 603 -28.55 -13.90 27.09
CA ARG A 603 -27.40 -14.49 27.80
C ARG A 603 -27.37 -15.99 27.61
N ILE A 604 -26.18 -16.54 27.38
CA ILE A 604 -25.97 -17.97 27.21
C ILE A 604 -24.83 -18.48 28.11
N THR A 605 -24.81 -19.79 28.37
CA THR A 605 -23.76 -20.45 29.18
C THR A 605 -23.48 -21.84 28.66
N GLY A 606 -22.20 -22.18 28.49
CA GLY A 606 -21.76 -23.53 28.13
C GLY A 606 -21.40 -24.33 29.38
N ARG A 607 -22.00 -25.50 29.61
CA ARG A 607 -21.79 -26.34 30.80
C ARG A 607 -20.84 -27.52 30.58
N GLN A 608 -20.56 -27.86 29.33
CA GLN A 608 -19.67 -28.97 28.96
C GLN A 608 -18.54 -28.47 28.07
N LEU A 609 -17.31 -28.88 28.39
CA LEU A 609 -16.12 -28.58 27.61
C LEU A 609 -16.20 -29.21 26.20
N GLN A 610 -15.76 -28.49 25.17
CA GLN A 610 -15.80 -28.88 23.75
C GLN A 610 -17.22 -29.10 23.20
N ALA A 611 -18.27 -28.70 23.94
CA ALA A 611 -19.63 -28.73 23.43
C ALA A 611 -19.75 -27.82 22.21
N LYS A 612 -20.28 -28.37 21.12
CA LYS A 612 -20.56 -27.67 19.87
C LYS A 612 -22.06 -27.69 19.63
N GLY A 613 -22.66 -26.53 19.46
CA GLY A 613 -24.09 -26.42 19.21
C GLY A 613 -24.43 -25.23 18.33
N ILE A 614 -25.64 -25.20 17.81
CA ILE A 614 -26.20 -24.12 17.02
C ILE A 614 -27.29 -23.45 17.84
N LEU A 615 -27.15 -22.15 18.06
CA LEU A 615 -28.22 -21.31 18.56
C LEU A 615 -29.09 -20.87 17.39
N THR A 616 -30.39 -21.08 17.51
CA THR A 616 -31.39 -20.68 16.52
C THR A 616 -32.35 -19.67 17.14
N ALA A 617 -32.49 -18.50 16.53
CA ALA A 617 -33.49 -17.49 16.90
C ALA A 617 -34.63 -17.46 15.85
N ARG A 618 -35.88 -17.34 16.30
CA ARG A 618 -37.09 -17.33 15.48
C ARG A 618 -38.00 -16.17 15.84
N ILE A 619 -38.46 -15.44 14.84
CA ILE A 619 -39.59 -14.50 14.93
C ILE A 619 -40.61 -14.96 13.89
N LYS A 620 -41.90 -14.87 14.21
CA LYS A 620 -42.97 -15.19 13.27
C LYS A 620 -42.84 -14.33 12.01
N ASP A 621 -43.02 -14.93 10.84
CA ASP A 621 -42.95 -14.27 9.52
C ASP A 621 -41.54 -13.84 9.05
N PHE A 622 -40.48 -14.21 9.79
CA PHE A 622 -39.08 -14.03 9.36
C PHE A 622 -38.32 -15.37 9.31
N GLU A 623 -37.34 -15.47 8.41
CA GLU A 623 -36.41 -16.60 8.38
C GLU A 623 -35.60 -16.70 9.69
N PRO A 624 -35.39 -17.91 10.23
CA PRO A 624 -34.65 -18.11 11.46
C PRO A 624 -33.16 -17.78 11.32
N ALA A 625 -32.63 -17.03 12.28
CA ALA A 625 -31.19 -16.77 12.38
C ALA A 625 -30.49 -17.93 13.09
N LYS A 626 -29.26 -18.27 12.66
CA LYS A 626 -28.43 -19.30 13.29
C LYS A 626 -27.02 -18.79 13.56
N THR A 627 -26.43 -19.22 14.68
CA THR A 627 -25.01 -18.99 15.00
C THR A 627 -24.41 -20.22 15.68
N SER A 628 -23.15 -20.53 15.40
CA SER A 628 -22.48 -21.69 15.99
C SER A 628 -21.77 -21.34 17.31
N ILE A 629 -21.87 -22.21 18.29
CA ILE A 629 -21.27 -22.06 19.61
C ILE A 629 -20.26 -23.18 19.86
N LEU A 630 -19.08 -22.82 20.38
CA LEU A 630 -18.06 -23.75 20.85
C LEU A 630 -17.70 -23.43 22.30
N VAL A 631 -17.79 -24.42 23.19
CA VAL A 631 -17.38 -24.27 24.59
C VAL A 631 -15.92 -24.70 24.75
N LEU A 632 -15.08 -23.82 25.27
CA LEU A 632 -13.66 -24.01 25.44
C LEU A 632 -13.28 -24.02 26.93
N GLU A 633 -12.15 -24.66 27.22
CA GLU A 633 -11.50 -24.57 28.52
C GLU A 633 -10.76 -23.24 28.56
N ARG A 634 -10.53 -22.71 29.76
CA ARG A 634 -9.61 -21.60 29.93
C ARG A 634 -8.23 -22.10 29.50
N GLU A 635 -7.74 -21.68 28.34
CA GLU A 635 -6.37 -21.96 27.93
C GLU A 635 -5.44 -21.30 28.94
N LYS A 636 -4.79 -22.09 29.79
CA LYS A 636 -3.49 -21.68 30.33
C LYS A 636 -2.46 -22.02 29.25
N PRO A 637 -1.50 -21.13 28.93
CA PRO A 637 -0.39 -21.48 28.06
C PRO A 637 0.27 -22.77 28.58
N LYS A 638 0.32 -23.81 27.75
CA LYS A 638 1.08 -25.03 28.06
C LYS A 638 2.56 -24.75 27.80
N GLY A 639 3.28 -24.33 28.84
CA GLY A 639 4.74 -24.22 28.87
C GLY A 639 5.24 -22.84 29.26
N GLU A 640 6.29 -22.81 30.08
CA GLU A 640 7.03 -21.60 30.48
C GLU A 640 7.53 -20.87 29.23
N ILE A 641 7.13 -19.61 29.02
CA ILE A 641 7.60 -18.81 27.88
C ILE A 641 9.12 -18.61 28.05
N LYS A 642 9.90 -18.88 27.00
CA LYS A 642 11.38 -18.75 27.04
C LYS A 642 11.86 -17.82 25.94
N LEU A 643 11.82 -16.52 26.23
CA LEU A 643 12.35 -15.49 25.33
C LEU A 643 13.86 -15.64 25.18
N LYS A 644 14.40 -15.42 23.98
CA LYS A 644 15.84 -15.38 23.70
C LYS A 644 16.17 -14.12 22.91
N PHE A 645 17.32 -13.53 23.20
CA PHE A 645 17.78 -12.29 22.55
C PHE A 645 19.13 -12.55 21.90
N LYS A 646 19.25 -12.26 20.60
CA LYS A 646 20.48 -12.50 19.84
C LYS A 646 20.83 -11.30 18.96
N PRO A 647 21.81 -10.48 19.37
CA PRO A 647 22.46 -9.54 18.46
C PRO A 647 23.13 -10.31 17.30
N VAL A 648 22.90 -9.85 16.08
CA VAL A 648 23.46 -10.42 14.84
C VAL A 648 24.11 -9.31 14.02
N GLU A 649 25.19 -9.62 13.29
CA GLU A 649 25.89 -8.64 12.44
C GLU A 649 25.17 -8.39 11.10
N GLU A 650 23.88 -8.09 11.19
CA GLU A 650 22.98 -7.85 10.08
C GLU A 650 22.42 -6.43 10.12
N ASP A 651 22.08 -5.93 8.94
CA ASP A 651 21.28 -4.72 8.79
C ASP A 651 19.86 -5.14 8.40
N PHE A 652 18.89 -4.75 9.23
CA PHE A 652 17.47 -5.02 8.97
C PHE A 652 16.78 -3.87 8.25
N GLY A 653 17.54 -2.89 7.74
CA GLY A 653 17.04 -1.73 7.02
C GLY A 653 16.45 -0.71 8.00
N PRO A 654 15.16 -0.34 7.88
CA PRO A 654 14.56 0.69 8.73
C PRO A 654 14.24 0.23 10.16
N VAL A 655 14.36 -1.06 10.48
CA VAL A 655 14.01 -1.61 11.81
C VAL A 655 15.24 -2.07 12.57
N ARG A 656 15.18 -1.98 13.91
CA ARG A 656 16.29 -2.37 14.81
C ARG A 656 16.34 -3.87 15.13
N TYR A 657 15.20 -4.55 15.02
CA TYR A 657 15.02 -5.95 15.41
C TYR A 657 14.00 -6.66 14.53
N LYS A 658 14.03 -7.99 14.55
CA LYS A 658 13.02 -8.88 13.97
C LYS A 658 12.82 -10.10 14.87
N TRP A 659 11.60 -10.62 14.94
CA TRP A 659 11.36 -11.95 15.53
C TRP A 659 11.72 -13.04 14.53
N ASP A 660 12.30 -14.13 15.01
CA ASP A 660 12.66 -15.27 14.17
C ASP A 660 11.40 -15.96 13.59
N LYS A 661 11.49 -16.42 12.34
CA LYS A 661 10.34 -17.01 11.62
C LYS A 661 9.99 -18.41 12.12
N GLU A 662 10.97 -19.18 12.59
CA GLU A 662 10.80 -20.56 13.05
C GLU A 662 10.57 -20.60 14.57
N ASN A 663 11.22 -19.72 15.31
CA ASN A 663 11.10 -19.59 16.76
C ASN A 663 10.49 -18.23 17.17
N PRO A 664 9.18 -18.17 17.48
CA PRO A 664 8.49 -16.92 17.80
C PRO A 664 8.95 -16.26 19.11
N TYR A 665 9.79 -16.94 19.91
CA TYR A 665 10.35 -16.40 21.15
C TYR A 665 11.82 -15.98 21.01
N LEU A 666 12.40 -16.04 19.81
CA LEU A 666 13.75 -15.55 19.53
C LEU A 666 13.70 -14.18 18.86
N LEU A 667 14.25 -13.16 19.53
CA LEU A 667 14.41 -11.82 19.02
C LEU A 667 15.83 -11.64 18.45
N LEU A 668 15.92 -11.33 17.16
CA LEU A 668 17.16 -10.97 16.48
C LEU A 668 17.33 -9.45 16.49
N ILE A 669 18.53 -8.96 16.82
CA ILE A 669 18.83 -7.52 16.89
C ILE A 669 19.92 -7.17 15.87
N GLY A 670 19.62 -6.29 14.93
CA GLY A 670 20.52 -5.96 13.81
C GLY A 670 21.61 -4.98 14.22
N ALA A 671 22.80 -5.49 14.55
CA ALA A 671 23.90 -4.67 15.07
C ALA A 671 24.47 -3.64 14.06
N LYS A 672 24.19 -3.80 12.76
CA LYS A 672 24.58 -2.83 11.72
C LYS A 672 23.62 -1.64 11.60
N HIS A 673 22.44 -1.70 12.20
CA HIS A 673 21.50 -0.58 12.19
C HIS A 673 22.16 0.69 12.74
N TYR A 674 22.04 1.82 12.04
CA TYR A 674 22.82 3.04 12.31
C TYR A 674 22.75 3.52 13.77
N SER A 675 21.59 3.38 14.43
CA SER A 675 21.40 3.77 15.83
C SER A 675 22.06 2.83 16.85
N ILE A 676 22.36 1.58 16.47
CA ILE A 676 23.05 0.60 17.31
C ILE A 676 24.55 0.62 16.99
N ARG A 677 24.87 0.58 15.69
CA ARG A 677 26.20 0.60 15.10
C ARG A 677 27.11 1.66 15.70
N ARG A 678 26.58 2.87 15.91
CA ARG A 678 27.30 4.02 16.48
C ARG A 678 27.93 3.71 17.84
N TYR A 679 27.29 2.88 18.65
CA TYR A 679 27.77 2.53 20.00
C TYR A 679 28.64 1.27 20.01
N LEU A 680 28.45 0.39 19.01
CA LEU A 680 29.29 -0.78 18.79
C LEU A 680 30.66 -0.40 18.17
N GLY A 681 30.71 0.69 17.38
CA GLY A 681 31.92 1.27 16.77
C GLY A 681 32.45 0.51 15.54
N GLU A 682 33.32 1.13 14.74
CA GLU A 682 33.93 0.48 13.56
C GLU A 682 34.78 -0.75 13.90
N PRO A 683 34.60 -1.90 13.22
CA PRO A 683 35.36 -3.09 13.55
C PRO A 683 36.83 -2.84 13.24
N ASN A 684 37.71 -3.32 14.11
CA ASN A 684 39.15 -3.32 13.91
C ASN A 684 39.68 -4.76 13.91
N GLU A 685 41.00 -4.94 13.92
CA GLU A 685 41.64 -6.26 13.96
C GLU A 685 41.25 -7.12 15.17
N GLN A 686 40.76 -6.49 16.25
CA GLN A 686 40.33 -7.14 17.49
C GLN A 686 38.79 -7.32 17.58
N GLY A 687 38.05 -6.98 16.51
CA GLY A 687 36.58 -7.03 16.48
C GLY A 687 35.95 -5.66 16.73
N TYR A 688 34.79 -5.65 17.37
CA TYR A 688 34.03 -4.41 17.62
C TYR A 688 34.46 -3.74 18.94
N PRO A 689 34.98 -2.51 18.93
CA PRO A 689 35.53 -1.87 20.13
C PRO A 689 34.46 -1.59 21.20
N GLY A 690 33.21 -1.39 20.79
CA GLY A 690 32.07 -1.13 21.66
C GLY A 690 31.44 -2.37 22.31
N LEU A 691 31.96 -3.59 22.06
CA LEU A 691 31.37 -4.83 22.58
C LEU A 691 31.22 -4.85 24.10
N ASN A 692 32.16 -4.24 24.83
CA ASN A 692 32.14 -4.16 26.29
C ASN A 692 31.63 -2.81 26.80
N SER A 693 31.10 -1.95 25.92
CA SER A 693 30.64 -0.62 26.28
C SER A 693 29.28 -0.68 26.98
N SER A 694 29.17 -0.02 28.13
CA SER A 694 27.88 0.18 28.80
C SER A 694 26.87 0.92 27.92
N LEU A 695 27.34 1.75 26.98
CA LEU A 695 26.47 2.44 26.01
C LEU A 695 25.88 1.46 24.98
N TYR A 696 26.65 0.47 24.52
CA TYR A 696 26.14 -0.57 23.62
C TYR A 696 25.09 -1.42 24.34
N TYR A 697 25.36 -1.79 25.60
CA TYR A 697 24.42 -2.53 26.43
C TYR A 697 23.14 -1.76 26.72
N ALA A 698 23.23 -0.43 26.94
CA ALA A 698 22.06 0.42 27.13
C ALA A 698 21.16 0.46 25.89
N VAL A 699 21.74 0.57 24.70
CA VAL A 699 20.95 0.55 23.46
C VAL A 699 20.32 -0.81 23.21
N LEU A 700 21.03 -1.91 23.48
CA LEU A 700 20.44 -3.25 23.39
C LEU A 700 19.26 -3.40 24.37
N ALA A 701 19.39 -2.88 25.59
CA ALA A 701 18.32 -2.89 26.58
C ALA A 701 17.08 -2.13 26.10
N GLU A 702 17.28 -0.97 25.48
CA GLU A 702 16.21 -0.17 24.89
C GLU A 702 15.49 -0.92 23.76
N VAL A 703 16.26 -1.51 22.84
CA VAL A 703 15.73 -2.24 21.68
C VAL A 703 14.93 -3.48 22.11
N ILE A 704 15.42 -4.22 23.12
CA ILE A 704 14.72 -5.38 23.67
C ILE A 704 13.41 -4.95 24.33
N ALA A 705 13.44 -3.89 25.15
CA ALA A 705 12.25 -3.39 25.83
C ALA A 705 11.19 -2.89 24.85
N GLU A 706 11.60 -2.19 23.80
CA GLU A 706 10.72 -1.75 22.70
C GLU A 706 10.05 -2.95 22.03
N ALA A 707 10.82 -3.97 21.63
CA ALA A 707 10.28 -5.15 20.95
C ALA A 707 9.23 -5.88 21.78
N LEU A 708 9.48 -6.05 23.08
CA LEU A 708 8.54 -6.70 23.99
C LEU A 708 7.28 -5.86 24.19
N ALA A 709 7.43 -4.55 24.38
CA ALA A 709 6.30 -3.64 24.54
C ALA A 709 5.37 -3.62 23.31
N PHE A 710 5.94 -3.54 22.10
CA PHE A 710 5.17 -3.62 20.86
C PHE A 710 4.45 -4.96 20.69
N THR A 711 5.08 -6.06 21.11
CA THR A 711 4.45 -7.40 21.01
C THR A 711 3.25 -7.53 21.94
N ILE A 712 3.33 -6.98 23.16
CA ILE A 712 2.20 -6.92 24.10
C ILE A 712 1.09 -6.02 23.53
N LEU A 713 1.45 -4.85 23.02
CA LEU A 713 0.51 -3.90 22.41
C LEU A 713 -0.22 -4.49 21.19
N GLU A 714 0.48 -5.19 20.31
CA GLU A 714 -0.11 -5.87 19.15
C GLU A 714 -1.15 -6.91 19.59
N LYS A 715 -0.85 -7.70 20.62
CA LYS A 715 -1.79 -8.70 21.16
C LYS A 715 -3.00 -8.06 21.83
N GLN A 716 -2.79 -6.96 22.56
CA GLN A 716 -3.89 -6.19 23.14
C GLN A 716 -4.81 -5.64 22.04
N PHE A 717 -4.24 -5.06 20.99
CA PHE A 717 -4.98 -4.56 19.84
C PHE A 717 -5.81 -5.66 19.16
N LYS A 718 -5.23 -6.87 19.00
CA LYS A 718 -5.95 -8.04 18.47
C LYS A 718 -7.08 -8.52 19.37
N LYS A 719 -6.95 -8.40 20.70
CA LYS A 719 -8.01 -8.80 21.66
C LYS A 719 -9.16 -7.81 21.73
N GLU A 720 -8.85 -6.52 21.81
CA GLU A 720 -9.85 -5.45 22.02
C GLU A 720 -10.52 -5.01 20.69
N GLY A 721 -10.03 -5.48 19.55
CA GLY A 721 -10.51 -5.14 18.21
C GLY A 721 -11.73 -5.92 17.71
N GLN A 722 -12.92 -5.43 18.03
CA GLN A 722 -14.02 -5.24 17.08
C GLN A 722 -14.52 -3.82 17.36
N ASP A 723 -13.78 -2.76 17.03
CA ASP A 723 -13.55 -2.22 15.68
C ASP A 723 -12.20 -1.49 15.59
N GLY A 724 -11.14 -2.07 16.16
CA GLY A 724 -9.75 -1.81 15.75
C GLY A 724 -9.26 -0.36 15.78
N MET A 725 -9.66 0.45 16.76
CA MET A 725 -9.09 1.79 16.99
C MET A 725 -8.92 2.01 18.49
N LEU A 726 -7.77 1.62 19.06
CA LEU A 726 -7.27 2.33 20.24
C LEU A 726 -6.93 3.74 19.76
N ASP A 727 -7.39 4.77 20.45
CA ASP A 727 -6.95 6.13 20.13
C ASP A 727 -5.43 6.24 20.34
N TYR A 728 -4.81 7.22 19.66
CA TYR A 728 -3.36 7.40 19.71
C TYR A 728 -2.87 7.55 21.16
N ALA A 729 -3.59 8.28 22.01
CA ALA A 729 -3.15 8.54 23.38
C ALA A 729 -3.19 7.26 24.24
N SER A 730 -4.22 6.43 24.08
CA SER A 730 -4.26 5.11 24.71
C SER A 730 -3.12 4.21 24.25
N THR A 731 -2.88 4.16 22.93
CA THR A 731 -1.80 3.36 22.33
C THR A 731 -0.42 3.80 22.83
N ASP A 732 -0.18 5.11 22.87
CA ASP A 732 1.05 5.74 23.35
C ASP A 732 1.29 5.44 24.84
N ALA A 733 0.26 5.59 25.67
CA ALA A 733 0.33 5.29 27.10
C ALA A 733 0.61 3.80 27.38
N TYR A 734 -0.07 2.88 26.68
CA TYR A 734 0.16 1.45 26.83
C TYR A 734 1.56 1.04 26.37
N TYR A 735 2.03 1.60 25.26
CA TYR A 735 3.40 1.40 24.80
C TYR A 735 4.39 1.84 25.88
N HIS A 736 4.29 3.10 26.35
CA HIS A 736 5.22 3.66 27.31
C HIS A 736 5.19 2.98 28.68
N LYS A 737 4.03 2.49 29.13
CA LYS A 737 3.91 1.67 30.35
C LYS A 737 4.70 0.37 30.22
N ASN A 738 4.39 -0.43 29.20
CA ASN A 738 5.06 -1.73 29.01
C ASN A 738 6.55 -1.55 28.71
N PHE A 739 6.89 -0.55 27.89
CA PHE A 739 8.27 -0.20 27.59
C PHE A 739 9.05 0.14 28.85
N SER A 740 8.52 0.99 29.73
CA SER A 740 9.19 1.40 30.97
C SER A 740 9.43 0.21 31.93
N GLU A 741 8.48 -0.72 32.01
CA GLU A 741 8.61 -1.91 32.85
C GLU A 741 9.70 -2.86 32.32
N PHE A 742 9.69 -3.18 31.01
CA PHE A 742 10.73 -4.00 30.40
C PHE A 742 12.10 -3.30 30.40
N LEU A 743 12.13 -1.98 30.18
CA LEU A 743 13.36 -1.19 30.15
C LEU A 743 14.04 -1.17 31.52
N LYS A 744 13.26 -1.02 32.60
CA LYS A 744 13.79 -1.04 33.97
C LYS A 744 14.52 -2.35 34.28
N ILE A 745 13.95 -3.48 33.88
CA ILE A 745 14.59 -4.80 34.05
C ILE A 745 15.82 -4.93 33.15
N SER A 746 15.69 -4.50 31.90
CA SER A 746 16.77 -4.58 30.91
C SER A 746 17.97 -3.73 31.30
N HIS A 747 17.77 -2.51 31.79
CA HIS A 747 18.83 -1.64 32.31
C HIS A 747 19.49 -2.23 33.55
N LYS A 748 18.70 -2.72 34.52
CA LYS A 748 19.22 -3.36 35.74
C LYS A 748 20.14 -4.53 35.43
N ILE A 749 19.84 -5.33 34.40
CA ILE A 749 20.61 -6.53 34.09
C ILE A 749 21.78 -6.24 33.14
N LEU A 750 21.55 -5.45 32.10
CA LEU A 750 22.57 -5.18 31.07
C LEU A 750 23.57 -4.11 31.51
N ILE A 751 23.16 -3.13 32.31
CA ILE A 751 23.97 -1.94 32.66
C ILE A 751 24.47 -1.98 34.10
N GLU A 752 23.63 -2.24 35.10
CA GLU A 752 24.06 -2.21 36.51
C GLU A 752 25.03 -3.37 36.82
N GLU A 753 26.17 -3.06 37.43
CA GLU A 753 27.07 -4.09 37.94
C GLU A 753 26.43 -4.75 39.19
N PRO A 754 26.53 -6.08 39.34
CA PRO A 754 26.04 -6.73 40.54
C PRO A 754 26.77 -6.13 41.73
N LYS A 755 26.01 -5.59 42.70
CA LYS A 755 26.57 -5.17 43.99
C LYS A 755 27.32 -6.36 44.56
N ILE A 756 28.65 -6.25 44.61
CA ILE A 756 29.51 -7.19 45.31
C ILE A 756 29.05 -7.18 46.76
N GLY A 757 28.49 -8.30 47.21
CA GLY A 757 28.10 -8.54 48.60
C GLY A 757 29.30 -8.80 49.49
#